data_AF-A0A954MV74-F1
#
_entry.id   AF-A0A954MV74-F1
#
_cell.length_a   1.000
_cell.length_b   1.000
_cell.length_c   1.000
_cell.angle_alpha   90.00
_cell.angle_beta   90.00
_cell.angle_gamma   90.00
#
_symmetry.space_group_name_H-M   'P 1'
#
loop_
_entity.id
_entity.type
_entity.pdbx_description
1 polymer ?
#
loop_
_entity_poly.entity_id
_entity_poly.type
_entity_poly.pdbx_seq_one_letter_code
_entity_poly.pdbx_strand_id
1 'polypeptide(L)'
;MRRLWFAGWGVIVCCLVFAEGQEPRRDASGAGVELRIVLNGNDEPRVLMYEELFRLAVVNHTGREIRIWDPDQREGFHQFSFQFTNLRTGEKFQARKRGDVDKRYWASSEWEKDFESMTVEIAPDETYLVEVKFDRRVWSDPGWIGLPVPNSEDSFSVSAVMESSDPKGIGRDQLWVGKIESVPQTVRFISHQLDSVSDFLSYGFTEEAIRMMTADPKLISARDQHSRTPLHVAVSSGQKEMVAWLLDHGADVNAIAENRLTPLHVANDVKVVELILRKNPDLSIRSAAFGQTPFEDAAWRLYIAKEAEEKKKWGDIVKAYVDHGMKRDIVTDIYLDDLNGVKEILRVSPEYAHRFQDHYPLSLAAILGRVEICQYLIDTYHVDVNDVGGGGYPTLVEGIKHPRVVELLVRNGADLKSRVIYYGGRSGYWPIHHEATVLHHAAAEGAPETVKLLIDKGVDVFATADDDSFEGDVDKQTALEVAAIYGRADNAEAIVSHPAFAAGDAAVRQAILDKCLCRGVVHEAQSVTEGSSKLTKVLLEHGANPNATLNGASALQIAVGRLPTDNKREKSEIMEIVAELRRHGATVDLFSAVAIGDKEEIHRILQKDPQAANSLGPDGYPALFTAVSKNDRELVAELLKGGADIEIRNRSESSGDDGETALHCAAFWGHLEIAKQLIEAGADVNSKTDRGCTPLHAAARMANVNVARLLLEHGAKIDAVCHGGETPLSMCREINLKDAPLIEELFREYRARGSGGGG
;
A
#
# COMPACT_ATOMS: atom_id res chain seq x y z
N MET A 1 -14.23 -9.52 1.45
CA MET A 1 -14.47 -10.97 1.30
C MET A 1 -13.15 -11.70 1.55
N ARG A 2 -13.20 -12.66 2.49
CA ARG A 2 -12.26 -13.73 2.86
C ARG A 2 -10.78 -13.60 2.49
N ARG A 3 -9.95 -13.37 3.52
CA ARG A 3 -8.53 -13.76 3.56
C ARG A 3 -8.46 -15.29 3.57
N LEU A 4 -7.93 -15.89 2.51
CA LEU A 4 -7.59 -17.30 2.48
C LEU A 4 -6.16 -17.48 3.02
N TRP A 5 -6.07 -18.35 4.02
CA TRP A 5 -4.83 -18.91 4.54
C TRP A 5 -4.15 -19.73 3.45
N PHE A 6 -2.86 -19.50 3.21
CA PHE A 6 -2.05 -20.44 2.42
C PHE A 6 -1.39 -21.45 3.36
N ALA A 7 -1.86 -22.69 3.27
CA ALA A 7 -1.16 -23.88 3.76
C ALA A 7 0.00 -24.23 2.80
N GLY A 8 0.97 -25.02 3.27
CA GLY A 8 2.16 -25.49 2.52
C GLY A 8 1.82 -26.17 1.19
N TRP A 9 2.74 -26.57 0.32
CA TRP A 9 4.00 -27.29 0.51
C TRP A 9 4.92 -27.02 -0.72
N GLY A 10 6.23 -27.21 -0.60
CA GLY A 10 7.22 -26.87 -1.62
C GLY A 10 7.47 -27.93 -2.72
N VAL A 11 8.11 -27.50 -3.83
CA VAL A 11 9.28 -28.10 -4.53
C VAL A 11 9.42 -27.63 -6.02
N ILE A 12 10.62 -27.06 -6.31
CA ILE A 12 11.54 -27.02 -7.49
C ILE A 12 11.05 -26.98 -8.97
N VAL A 13 11.45 -25.93 -9.72
CA VAL A 13 11.54 -25.83 -11.21
C VAL A 13 12.71 -24.93 -11.68
N CYS A 14 13.55 -25.36 -12.62
CA CYS A 14 14.66 -24.56 -13.19
C CYS A 14 14.21 -23.58 -14.31
N CYS A 15 14.78 -22.37 -14.37
CA CYS A 15 14.82 -21.53 -15.58
C CYS A 15 16.23 -20.95 -15.79
N LEU A 16 16.69 -20.92 -17.05
CA LEU A 16 17.93 -20.27 -17.50
C LEU A 16 17.75 -18.74 -17.57
N VAL A 17 18.66 -17.98 -16.94
CA VAL A 17 18.86 -16.54 -17.10
C VAL A 17 20.29 -16.35 -17.61
N PHE A 18 20.44 -15.67 -18.74
CA PHE A 18 21.76 -15.21 -19.20
C PHE A 18 22.13 -13.94 -18.42
N ALA A 19 23.38 -13.87 -17.94
CA ALA A 19 23.90 -12.70 -17.22
C ALA A 19 23.87 -11.43 -18.09
N GLU A 20 23.61 -10.28 -17.48
CA GLU A 20 23.67 -8.97 -18.13
C GLU A 20 25.05 -8.73 -18.79
N GLY A 21 25.04 -8.40 -20.08
CA GLY A 21 26.12 -7.64 -20.71
C GLY A 21 27.11 -8.36 -21.65
N GLN A 22 26.87 -9.58 -22.13
CA GLN A 22 27.72 -10.20 -23.16
C GLN A 22 26.90 -10.91 -24.25
N GLU A 23 27.05 -10.50 -25.51
CA GLU A 23 26.54 -11.26 -26.68
C GLU A 23 27.23 -12.62 -26.80
N PRO A 24 26.51 -13.73 -27.10
CA PRO A 24 27.16 -15.00 -27.39
C PRO A 24 27.84 -14.94 -28.76
N ARG A 25 29.17 -15.13 -28.78
CA ARG A 25 29.94 -15.25 -30.02
C ARG A 25 29.42 -16.41 -30.88
N ARG A 26 29.32 -16.16 -32.19
CA ARG A 26 29.03 -17.16 -33.23
C ARG A 26 29.98 -18.36 -33.12
N ASP A 27 29.53 -19.47 -32.56
CA ASP A 27 30.08 -20.78 -32.86
C ASP A 27 29.00 -21.70 -33.49
N ALA A 28 29.47 -22.69 -34.24
CA ALA A 28 28.71 -23.46 -35.23
C ALA A 28 28.22 -24.82 -34.69
N SER A 29 28.22 -25.05 -33.38
CA SER A 29 27.67 -26.27 -32.78
C SER A 29 26.21 -26.03 -32.35
N GLY A 30 25.26 -26.66 -33.04
CA GLY A 30 23.83 -26.58 -32.77
C GLY A 30 23.41 -27.21 -31.45
N ALA A 31 23.72 -26.58 -30.31
CA ALA A 31 23.16 -26.93 -29.02
C ALA A 31 21.72 -26.40 -28.92
N GLY A 32 20.75 -27.31 -28.75
CA GLY A 32 19.36 -26.96 -28.46
C GLY A 32 19.21 -26.55 -27.00
N VAL A 33 18.23 -25.68 -26.71
CA VAL A 33 17.83 -25.34 -25.34
C VAL A 33 16.92 -26.45 -24.82
N GLU A 34 17.18 -26.93 -23.60
CA GLU A 34 16.37 -27.95 -22.92
C GLU A 34 15.80 -27.32 -21.65
N LEU A 35 14.47 -27.32 -21.54
CA LEU A 35 13.76 -26.75 -20.40
C LEU A 35 13.14 -27.88 -19.59
N ARG A 36 13.39 -27.92 -18.27
CA ARG A 36 12.91 -28.97 -17.38
C ARG A 36 11.90 -28.43 -16.39
N ILE A 37 10.67 -28.93 -16.49
CA ILE A 37 9.53 -28.53 -15.65
C ILE A 37 9.13 -29.73 -14.79
N VAL A 38 8.92 -29.53 -13.50
CA VAL A 38 8.40 -30.59 -12.62
C VAL A 38 6.94 -30.28 -12.29
N LEU A 39 6.06 -31.26 -12.50
CA LEU A 39 4.62 -31.17 -12.24
C LEU A 39 4.25 -32.16 -11.14
N ASN A 40 3.53 -31.69 -10.12
CA ASN A 40 2.99 -32.53 -9.05
C ASN A 40 1.45 -32.55 -9.11
N GLY A 41 0.86 -33.73 -8.91
CA GLY A 41 -0.58 -33.87 -8.71
C GLY A 41 -1.01 -33.37 -7.33
N ASN A 42 -2.09 -32.58 -7.28
CA ASN A 42 -2.76 -32.18 -6.03
C ASN A 42 -3.77 -33.27 -5.59
N ASP A 43 -4.52 -33.04 -4.50
CA ASP A 43 -5.44 -34.02 -3.89
C ASP A 43 -6.53 -34.60 -4.83
N GLU A 44 -6.76 -34.02 -6.01
CA GLU A 44 -7.62 -34.58 -7.06
C GLU A 44 -6.86 -34.78 -8.39
N PRO A 45 -7.09 -35.89 -9.11
CA PRO A 45 -6.47 -36.15 -10.41
C PRO A 45 -6.87 -35.07 -11.43
N ARG A 46 -5.89 -34.50 -12.11
CA ARG A 46 -6.12 -33.47 -13.13
C ARG A 46 -5.62 -33.89 -14.49
N VAL A 47 -6.47 -33.69 -15.48
CA VAL A 47 -6.17 -33.87 -16.90
C VAL A 47 -5.67 -32.55 -17.48
N LEU A 48 -4.42 -32.52 -17.95
CA LEU A 48 -3.86 -31.37 -18.65
C LEU A 48 -4.02 -31.52 -20.16
N MET A 49 -4.50 -30.45 -20.79
CA MET A 49 -4.65 -30.36 -22.24
C MET A 49 -3.36 -29.79 -22.87
N TYR A 50 -3.05 -30.22 -24.10
CA TYR A 50 -1.84 -29.76 -24.81
C TYR A 50 -1.75 -28.22 -24.97
N GLU A 51 -2.87 -27.52 -25.13
CA GLU A 51 -2.89 -26.04 -25.19
C GLU A 51 -2.44 -25.37 -23.89
N GLU A 52 -2.73 -25.97 -22.72
CA GLU A 52 -2.33 -25.45 -21.41
C GLU A 52 -0.81 -25.62 -21.22
N LEU A 53 -0.28 -26.78 -21.64
CA LEU A 53 1.16 -27.07 -21.65
C LEU A 53 1.93 -26.15 -22.63
N PHE A 54 1.32 -25.81 -23.76
CA PHE A 54 1.91 -24.88 -24.74
C PHE A 54 1.95 -23.44 -24.20
N ARG A 55 0.91 -22.97 -23.51
CA ARG A 55 0.87 -21.62 -22.90
C ARG A 55 1.87 -21.45 -21.75
N LEU A 56 2.16 -22.52 -21.02
CA LEU A 56 3.22 -22.55 -20.01
C LEU A 56 4.63 -22.41 -20.60
N ALA A 57 4.83 -22.73 -21.89
CA ALA A 57 6.17 -22.76 -22.47
C ALA A 57 6.54 -21.52 -23.31
N VAL A 58 5.58 -20.72 -23.83
CA VAL A 58 5.85 -19.79 -24.96
C VAL A 58 5.22 -18.38 -24.82
N VAL A 59 4.83 -17.93 -23.63
CA VAL A 59 4.14 -16.63 -23.46
C VAL A 59 4.83 -15.80 -22.36
N ASN A 60 4.90 -14.47 -22.54
CA ASN A 60 5.49 -13.57 -21.54
C ASN A 60 4.45 -13.01 -20.55
N HIS A 61 4.90 -12.26 -19.54
CA HIS A 61 4.09 -11.70 -18.44
C HIS A 61 2.94 -10.76 -18.86
N THR A 62 2.86 -10.38 -20.14
CA THR A 62 1.79 -9.54 -20.71
C THR A 62 0.72 -10.33 -21.47
N GLY A 63 0.83 -11.67 -21.49
CA GLY A 63 -0.07 -12.54 -22.26
C GLY A 63 0.21 -12.54 -23.76
N ARG A 64 1.37 -12.03 -24.21
CA ARG A 64 1.80 -12.05 -25.62
C ARG A 64 2.74 -13.23 -25.88
N GLU A 65 2.53 -13.94 -26.99
CA GLU A 65 3.44 -15.01 -27.46
C GLU A 65 4.86 -14.49 -27.63
N ILE A 66 5.84 -15.27 -27.15
CA ILE A 66 7.26 -15.05 -27.40
C ILE A 66 7.51 -15.31 -28.89
N ARG A 67 7.82 -14.26 -29.64
CA ARG A 67 8.21 -14.41 -31.05
C ARG A 67 9.68 -14.83 -31.14
N ILE A 68 9.90 -16.05 -31.62
CA ILE A 68 11.24 -16.53 -31.97
C ILE A 68 11.58 -16.00 -33.36
N TRP A 69 12.63 -15.18 -33.46
CA TRP A 69 13.00 -14.52 -34.72
C TRP A 69 13.92 -15.41 -35.57
N ASP A 70 13.58 -15.58 -36.86
CA ASP A 70 14.44 -16.22 -37.86
C ASP A 70 15.17 -15.13 -38.68
N PRO A 71 16.52 -15.06 -38.65
CA PRO A 71 17.28 -14.08 -39.42
C PRO A 71 17.13 -14.22 -40.95
N ASP A 72 16.71 -15.39 -41.44
CA ASP A 72 16.69 -15.72 -42.88
C ASP A 72 15.32 -15.52 -43.56
N GLN A 73 14.32 -14.96 -42.87
CA GLN A 73 12.98 -14.64 -43.40
C GLN A 73 12.34 -15.76 -44.25
N ARG A 74 12.48 -17.02 -43.82
CA ARG A 74 11.63 -18.11 -44.34
C ARG A 74 10.58 -18.40 -43.29
N GLU A 75 9.33 -18.00 -43.54
CA GLU A 75 8.19 -18.42 -42.72
C GLU A 75 8.13 -19.96 -42.68
N GLY A 76 8.63 -20.55 -41.59
CA GLY A 76 8.78 -21.99 -41.41
C GLY A 76 8.51 -22.37 -39.96
N PHE A 77 7.42 -23.09 -39.77
CA PHE A 77 6.85 -23.54 -38.50
C PHE A 77 7.84 -24.23 -37.54
N HIS A 78 7.74 -23.93 -36.24
CA HIS A 78 8.62 -24.45 -35.19
C HIS A 78 8.27 -25.89 -34.78
N GLN A 79 9.29 -26.75 -34.65
CA GLN A 79 9.19 -28.13 -34.17
C GLN A 79 9.72 -28.19 -32.73
N PHE A 80 8.88 -28.57 -31.77
CA PHE A 80 9.26 -28.82 -30.38
C PHE A 80 8.67 -30.17 -29.95
N SER A 81 9.31 -30.81 -28.98
CA SER A 81 8.82 -32.05 -28.39
C SER A 81 8.81 -31.97 -26.87
N PHE A 82 7.77 -32.54 -26.27
CA PHE A 82 7.68 -32.73 -24.83
C PHE A 82 7.98 -34.19 -24.51
N GLN A 83 8.83 -34.41 -23.52
CA GLN A 83 9.06 -35.72 -22.93
C GLN A 83 8.65 -35.68 -21.46
N PHE A 84 7.62 -36.44 -21.12
CA PHE A 84 7.16 -36.62 -19.75
C PHE A 84 7.82 -37.86 -19.18
N THR A 85 8.36 -37.77 -17.97
CA THR A 85 8.92 -38.89 -17.22
C THR A 85 8.30 -38.89 -15.83
N ASN A 86 7.55 -39.93 -15.48
CA ASN A 86 7.10 -40.10 -14.10
C ASN A 86 8.32 -40.41 -13.22
N LEU A 87 8.60 -39.56 -12.23
CA LEU A 87 9.81 -39.68 -11.40
C LEU A 87 9.73 -40.82 -10.40
N ARG A 88 8.54 -41.35 -10.13
CA ARG A 88 8.33 -42.50 -9.24
C ARG A 88 8.42 -43.83 -9.98
N THR A 89 7.74 -43.94 -11.13
CA THR A 89 7.64 -45.20 -11.89
C THR A 89 8.69 -45.32 -13.01
N GLY A 90 9.31 -44.19 -13.42
CA GLY A 90 10.25 -44.12 -14.53
C GLY A 90 9.61 -44.18 -15.91
N GLU A 91 8.28 -44.22 -15.99
CA GLU A 91 7.52 -44.32 -17.25
C GLU A 91 7.65 -43.04 -18.07
N LYS A 92 7.84 -43.18 -19.39
CA LYS A 92 8.14 -42.07 -20.31
C LYS A 92 7.13 -41.96 -21.43
N PHE A 93 6.66 -40.74 -21.68
CA PHE A 93 5.75 -40.40 -22.77
C PHE A 93 6.29 -39.24 -23.61
N GLN A 94 6.14 -39.30 -24.93
CA GLN A 94 6.66 -38.25 -25.82
C GLN A 94 5.56 -37.71 -26.73
N ALA A 95 5.43 -36.39 -26.81
CA ALA A 95 4.50 -35.68 -27.70
C ALA A 95 5.28 -34.84 -28.72
N ARG A 96 4.91 -34.93 -30.02
CA ARG A 96 5.56 -34.19 -31.13
C ARG A 96 4.54 -33.72 -32.16
N LYS A 97 4.63 -32.46 -32.62
CA LYS A 97 3.80 -31.92 -33.72
C LYS A 97 4.49 -32.09 -35.09
N ARG A 98 3.73 -32.44 -36.12
CA ARG A 98 4.12 -32.44 -37.54
C ARG A 98 2.97 -31.81 -38.34
N GLY A 99 3.17 -30.68 -39.00
CA GLY A 99 2.11 -29.99 -39.74
C GLY A 99 2.57 -29.49 -41.11
N ASP A 100 1.72 -29.68 -42.11
CA ASP A 100 1.86 -29.26 -43.52
C ASP A 100 1.07 -27.95 -43.78
N VAL A 101 1.34 -27.28 -44.91
CA VAL A 101 1.03 -25.86 -45.21
C VAL A 101 -0.38 -25.63 -45.80
N ASP A 102 -1.17 -24.63 -45.33
CA ASP A 102 -1.65 -23.49 -46.17
C ASP A 102 -2.60 -22.44 -45.50
N LYS A 103 -2.38 -21.16 -45.89
CA LYS A 103 -3.28 -19.97 -45.92
C LYS A 103 -3.39 -18.95 -44.75
N ARG A 104 -3.56 -17.68 -45.20
CA ARG A 104 -3.40 -16.38 -44.54
C ARG A 104 -4.66 -15.87 -43.80
N TYR A 105 -4.40 -14.94 -42.87
CA TYR A 105 -5.26 -13.89 -42.25
C TYR A 105 -6.04 -14.19 -40.96
N TRP A 106 -6.18 -13.11 -40.19
CA TRP A 106 -6.64 -12.94 -38.81
C TRP A 106 -7.88 -13.72 -38.37
N ALA A 107 -7.79 -14.27 -37.15
CA ALA A 107 -8.86 -14.59 -36.20
C ALA A 107 -10.11 -15.28 -36.76
N SER A 108 -10.06 -16.62 -36.88
CA SER A 108 -11.19 -17.49 -36.56
C SER A 108 -10.73 -18.91 -36.25
N SER A 109 -11.40 -19.51 -35.26
CA SER A 109 -11.39 -20.91 -34.86
C SER A 109 -11.45 -21.92 -36.01
N GLU A 110 -10.51 -22.88 -36.02
CA GLU A 110 -10.70 -24.32 -36.30
C GLU A 110 -9.34 -25.02 -36.15
N TRP A 111 -9.18 -25.82 -35.08
CA TRP A 111 -8.01 -26.68 -34.88
C TRP A 111 -8.20 -27.99 -35.65
N GLU A 112 -7.14 -28.55 -36.23
CA GLU A 112 -7.19 -29.91 -36.81
C GLU A 112 -7.46 -30.94 -35.70
N LYS A 113 -8.54 -31.71 -35.88
CA LYS A 113 -9.15 -32.66 -34.93
C LYS A 113 -8.25 -33.77 -34.37
N ASP A 114 -7.06 -34.02 -34.92
CA ASP A 114 -6.27 -35.18 -34.54
C ASP A 114 -5.37 -34.96 -33.30
N PHE A 115 -5.26 -33.72 -32.79
CA PHE A 115 -4.47 -33.40 -31.59
C PHE A 115 -5.27 -32.88 -30.38
N GLU A 116 -6.58 -32.62 -30.53
CA GLU A 116 -7.48 -32.20 -29.43
C GLU A 116 -7.68 -33.27 -28.34
N SER A 117 -7.16 -34.49 -28.52
CA SER A 117 -7.43 -35.63 -27.64
C SER A 117 -6.25 -36.08 -26.77
N MET A 118 -5.08 -35.42 -26.83
CA MET A 118 -3.95 -35.82 -25.98
C MET A 118 -4.10 -35.21 -24.58
N THR A 119 -4.65 -36.01 -23.67
CA THR A 119 -4.84 -35.71 -22.26
C THR A 119 -3.75 -36.41 -21.45
N VAL A 120 -3.03 -35.65 -20.61
CA VAL A 120 -2.13 -36.23 -19.60
C VAL A 120 -2.81 -36.13 -18.25
N GLU A 121 -3.22 -37.26 -17.71
CA GLU A 121 -3.81 -37.34 -16.38
C GLU A 121 -2.68 -37.47 -15.34
N ILE A 122 -2.58 -36.46 -14.47
CA ILE A 122 -1.64 -36.48 -13.34
C ILE A 122 -2.43 -36.89 -12.11
N ALA A 123 -2.16 -38.08 -11.60
CA ALA A 123 -2.80 -38.58 -10.40
C ALA A 123 -2.23 -37.91 -9.13
N PRO A 124 -3.01 -37.85 -8.03
CA PRO A 124 -2.53 -37.39 -6.73
C PRO A 124 -1.26 -38.13 -6.31
N ASP A 125 -0.33 -37.42 -5.68
CA ASP A 125 0.98 -37.90 -5.22
C ASP A 125 1.99 -38.26 -6.34
N GLU A 126 1.62 -38.16 -7.62
CA GLU A 126 2.55 -38.42 -8.74
C GLU A 126 3.34 -37.18 -9.14
N THR A 127 4.63 -37.39 -9.40
CA THR A 127 5.55 -36.34 -9.86
C THR A 127 6.04 -36.67 -11.26
N TYR A 128 5.89 -35.72 -12.19
CA TYR A 128 6.35 -35.85 -13.56
C TYR A 128 7.43 -34.81 -13.87
N LEU A 129 8.53 -35.24 -14.48
CA LEU A 129 9.51 -34.39 -15.13
C LEU A 129 9.13 -34.21 -16.60
N VAL A 130 8.98 -32.97 -17.02
CA VAL A 130 8.67 -32.59 -18.40
C VAL A 130 9.89 -31.91 -19.01
N GLU A 131 10.49 -32.57 -19.99
CA GLU A 131 11.61 -32.05 -20.76
C GLU A 131 11.07 -31.46 -22.06
N VAL A 132 11.25 -30.16 -22.26
CA VAL A 132 10.87 -29.44 -23.48
C VAL A 132 12.13 -29.26 -24.31
N LYS A 133 12.11 -29.86 -25.51
CA LYS A 133 13.23 -29.78 -26.44
C LYS A 133 12.85 -28.96 -27.66
N PHE A 134 13.63 -27.91 -27.90
CA PHE A 134 13.50 -27.07 -29.09
C PHE A 134 14.44 -27.58 -30.18
N ASP A 135 13.90 -27.95 -31.35
CA ASP A 135 14.70 -28.54 -32.44
C ASP A 135 15.66 -27.49 -33.10
N ARG A 136 15.56 -26.18 -32.78
CA ARG A 136 16.46 -25.10 -33.26
C ARG A 136 16.63 -23.94 -32.26
N ARG A 137 17.63 -23.07 -32.49
CA ARG A 137 18.01 -21.90 -31.65
C ARG A 137 16.79 -21.03 -31.31
N VAL A 138 16.60 -20.77 -30.02
CA VAL A 138 15.61 -19.82 -29.49
C VAL A 138 16.32 -18.49 -29.26
N TRP A 139 15.78 -17.40 -29.81
CA TRP A 139 16.20 -16.03 -29.48
C TRP A 139 15.09 -15.39 -28.63
N SER A 140 15.47 -14.85 -27.47
CA SER A 140 14.61 -13.99 -26.65
C SER A 140 15.33 -12.68 -26.40
N ASP A 141 14.61 -11.56 -26.41
CA ASP A 141 15.11 -10.29 -25.86
C ASP A 141 15.63 -10.54 -24.42
N PRO A 142 16.81 -10.01 -24.04
CA PRO A 142 17.39 -10.26 -22.74
C PRO A 142 16.59 -9.49 -21.68
N GLY A 143 15.76 -10.24 -20.97
CA GLY A 143 14.95 -9.78 -19.86
C GLY A 143 13.48 -10.17 -20.05
N TRP A 144 12.89 -10.77 -19.02
CA TRP A 144 11.44 -10.95 -18.86
C TRP A 144 10.80 -12.14 -19.59
N ILE A 145 11.19 -13.37 -19.21
CA ILE A 145 10.30 -14.55 -19.35
C ILE A 145 9.39 -14.61 -18.11
N GLY A 146 8.07 -14.61 -18.30
CA GLY A 146 7.11 -14.76 -17.21
C GLY A 146 5.91 -15.59 -17.68
N LEU A 147 5.56 -16.62 -16.92
CA LEU A 147 4.45 -17.54 -17.21
C LEU A 147 3.09 -16.83 -17.07
N PRO A 148 2.15 -16.96 -18.01
CA PRO A 148 0.75 -16.59 -17.76
C PRO A 148 0.00 -17.75 -17.09
N VAL A 149 -0.84 -17.42 -16.11
CA VAL A 149 -1.84 -18.34 -15.54
C VAL A 149 -3.20 -18.01 -16.18
N PRO A 150 -4.01 -18.99 -16.65
CA PRO A 150 -5.37 -18.73 -17.09
C PRO A 150 -6.23 -18.20 -15.93
N ASN A 151 -7.21 -17.34 -16.23
CA ASN A 151 -8.23 -16.91 -15.27
C ASN A 151 -9.06 -18.12 -14.79
N SER A 152 -8.64 -18.77 -13.70
CA SER A 152 -9.46 -19.70 -12.91
C SER A 152 -9.07 -19.52 -11.44
N GLU A 153 -10.05 -19.59 -10.54
CA GLU A 153 -9.96 -19.25 -9.10
C GLU A 153 -9.06 -20.18 -8.25
N ASP A 154 -8.20 -21.00 -8.86
CA ASP A 154 -7.40 -22.02 -8.19
C ASP A 154 -5.92 -21.64 -8.10
N SER A 155 -5.38 -21.69 -6.87
CA SER A 155 -4.01 -21.31 -6.53
C SER A 155 -2.95 -22.28 -7.06
N PHE A 156 -1.93 -21.76 -7.74
CA PHE A 156 -0.68 -22.49 -8.03
C PHE A 156 0.46 -21.96 -7.14
N SER A 157 1.35 -22.85 -6.67
CA SER A 157 2.64 -22.47 -6.05
C SER A 157 3.80 -23.06 -6.86
N VAL A 158 4.75 -22.24 -7.28
CA VAL A 158 5.95 -22.64 -8.06
C VAL A 158 7.20 -22.04 -7.40
N SER A 159 8.31 -22.78 -7.31
CA SER A 159 9.60 -22.30 -6.76
C SER A 159 10.79 -22.87 -7.53
N ALA A 160 11.88 -22.12 -7.70
CA ALA A 160 12.97 -22.43 -8.64
C ALA A 160 14.37 -22.62 -8.02
N VAL A 161 15.19 -23.51 -8.60
CA VAL A 161 16.64 -23.70 -8.30
C VAL A 161 17.39 -23.86 -9.62
N MET A 162 18.63 -23.35 -9.74
CA MET A 162 19.42 -23.31 -10.98
C MET A 162 20.79 -23.97 -10.80
N GLU A 163 21.21 -24.86 -11.71
CA GLU A 163 22.59 -25.33 -11.84
C GLU A 163 23.10 -25.10 -13.27
N SER A 164 24.28 -24.51 -13.40
CA SER A 164 24.96 -24.29 -14.68
C SER A 164 25.81 -25.51 -15.05
N SER A 165 25.58 -26.09 -16.23
CA SER A 165 26.49 -27.06 -16.85
C SER A 165 27.42 -26.37 -17.87
N ASP A 166 28.14 -25.33 -17.45
CA ASP A 166 29.24 -24.78 -18.25
C ASP A 166 30.56 -25.48 -17.88
N PRO A 167 31.22 -26.19 -18.81
CA PRO A 167 32.52 -26.79 -18.55
C PRO A 167 33.64 -25.75 -18.36
N LYS A 168 33.40 -24.46 -18.61
CA LYS A 168 34.44 -23.41 -18.59
C LYS A 168 33.96 -22.07 -18.02
N GLY A 169 33.84 -22.01 -16.69
CA GLY A 169 34.32 -20.81 -15.97
C GLY A 169 33.33 -19.99 -15.13
N ILE A 170 32.12 -20.47 -14.86
CA ILE A 170 31.24 -19.83 -13.87
C ILE A 170 31.35 -20.62 -12.56
N GLY A 171 31.65 -19.93 -11.45
CA GLY A 171 31.81 -20.53 -10.12
C GLY A 171 30.62 -21.39 -9.72
N ARG A 172 30.88 -22.57 -9.16
CA ARG A 172 29.91 -23.64 -8.90
C ARG A 172 28.89 -23.36 -7.77
N ASP A 173 28.91 -22.17 -7.14
CA ASP A 173 28.36 -22.02 -5.79
C ASP A 173 27.35 -20.85 -5.63
N GLN A 174 26.49 -20.55 -6.62
CA GLN A 174 25.46 -19.51 -6.47
C GLN A 174 24.05 -20.03 -6.74
N LEU A 175 23.20 -20.01 -5.70
CA LEU A 175 21.80 -20.43 -5.74
C LEU A 175 20.87 -19.20 -5.85
N TRP A 176 20.04 -19.16 -6.89
CA TRP A 176 19.05 -18.09 -7.11
C TRP A 176 17.63 -18.67 -7.00
N VAL A 177 16.75 -18.01 -6.25
CA VAL A 177 15.35 -18.44 -6.05
C VAL A 177 14.40 -17.28 -6.30
N GLY A 178 13.32 -17.51 -7.05
CA GLY A 178 12.18 -16.60 -7.19
C GLY A 178 10.87 -17.22 -6.65
N LYS A 179 10.04 -16.42 -5.99
CA LYS A 179 8.67 -16.78 -5.54
C LYS A 179 7.65 -16.13 -6.46
N ILE A 180 6.68 -16.89 -6.99
CA ILE A 180 5.52 -16.35 -7.72
C ILE A 180 4.37 -16.20 -6.72
N GLU A 181 3.96 -14.96 -6.42
CA GLU A 181 2.74 -14.68 -5.67
C GLU A 181 1.63 -14.31 -6.66
N SER A 182 0.55 -15.09 -6.72
CA SER A 182 -0.61 -14.77 -7.55
C SER A 182 -1.51 -13.77 -6.84
N VAL A 183 -1.40 -12.50 -7.20
CA VAL A 183 -2.47 -11.49 -7.07
C VAL A 183 -2.81 -11.07 -8.51
N PRO A 184 -4.08 -10.79 -8.89
CA PRO A 184 -4.57 -11.09 -10.24
C PRO A 184 -3.86 -10.47 -11.44
N GLN A 185 -2.88 -9.56 -11.32
CA GLN A 185 -2.24 -8.90 -12.47
C GLN A 185 -0.75 -8.55 -12.34
N THR A 186 0.05 -9.20 -11.48
CA THR A 186 1.52 -8.95 -11.52
C THR A 186 2.34 -10.07 -10.89
N VAL A 187 3.28 -10.64 -11.65
CA VAL A 187 4.35 -11.49 -11.12
C VAL A 187 5.56 -10.60 -10.82
N ARG A 188 5.95 -10.47 -9.55
CA ARG A 188 7.22 -9.84 -9.16
C ARG A 188 8.29 -10.91 -9.01
N PHE A 189 9.34 -10.83 -9.83
CA PHE A 189 10.60 -11.55 -9.56
C PHE A 189 11.38 -10.76 -8.53
N ILE A 190 11.59 -11.35 -7.35
CA ILE A 190 12.46 -10.76 -6.34
C ILE A 190 13.75 -11.58 -6.34
N SER A 191 14.84 -10.99 -6.85
CA SER A 191 16.16 -11.63 -6.78
C SER A 191 16.80 -11.30 -5.43
N HIS A 192 16.91 -12.28 -4.55
CA HIS A 192 17.72 -12.17 -3.34
C HIS A 192 18.80 -13.24 -3.38
N GLN A 193 20.05 -12.84 -3.11
CA GLN A 193 21.11 -13.79 -2.78
C GLN A 193 20.74 -14.43 -1.44
N LEU A 194 20.58 -15.76 -1.42
CA LEU A 194 20.35 -16.51 -0.19
C LEU A 194 21.71 -16.92 0.37
N ASP A 195 22.25 -16.10 1.28
CA ASP A 195 23.61 -16.28 1.79
C ASP A 195 23.64 -16.77 3.24
N SER A 196 22.49 -16.76 3.94
CA SER A 196 22.42 -17.14 5.36
C SER A 196 21.36 -18.20 5.65
N VAL A 197 21.57 -18.98 6.73
CA VAL A 197 20.59 -19.95 7.24
C VAL A 197 19.22 -19.30 7.51
N SER A 198 19.21 -18.06 8.00
CA SER A 198 17.97 -17.30 8.25
C SER A 198 17.20 -16.99 6.96
N ASP A 199 17.89 -16.77 5.85
CA ASP A 199 17.26 -16.56 4.55
C ASP A 199 16.60 -17.86 4.07
N PHE A 200 17.34 -18.97 4.07
CA PHE A 200 16.80 -20.29 3.72
C PHE A 200 15.56 -20.64 4.56
N LEU A 201 15.61 -20.41 5.87
CA LEU A 201 14.49 -20.63 6.77
C LEU A 201 13.30 -19.70 6.48
N SER A 202 13.54 -18.43 6.15
CA SER A 202 12.46 -17.47 5.85
C SER A 202 11.68 -17.87 4.59
N TYR A 203 12.32 -18.56 3.65
CA TYR A 203 11.70 -19.04 2.41
C TYR A 203 11.28 -20.52 2.45
N GLY A 204 11.44 -21.21 3.58
CA GLY A 204 10.97 -22.59 3.78
C GLY A 204 11.92 -23.69 3.29
N PHE A 205 13.18 -23.37 2.97
CA PHE A 205 14.22 -24.32 2.56
C PHE A 205 14.82 -25.06 3.76
N THR A 206 13.98 -25.86 4.41
CA THR A 206 14.30 -26.56 5.66
C THR A 206 15.47 -27.54 5.50
N GLU A 207 15.49 -28.32 4.42
CA GLU A 207 16.55 -29.34 4.21
C GLU A 207 17.93 -28.72 4.00
N GLU A 208 18.01 -27.63 3.23
CA GLU A 208 19.29 -26.97 2.94
C GLU A 208 19.81 -26.24 4.18
N ALA A 209 18.93 -25.58 4.93
CA ALA A 209 19.27 -25.02 6.24
C ALA A 209 19.80 -26.10 7.21
N ILE A 210 19.20 -27.29 7.24
CA ILE A 210 19.70 -28.43 8.04
C ILE A 210 21.08 -28.86 7.56
N ARG A 211 21.30 -29.00 6.25
CA ARG A 211 22.60 -29.39 5.68
C ARG A 211 23.69 -28.41 6.08
N MET A 212 23.44 -27.10 5.93
CA MET A 212 24.37 -26.04 6.32
C MET A 212 24.70 -26.12 7.82
N MET A 213 23.68 -26.21 8.69
CA MET A 213 23.89 -26.28 10.15
C MET A 213 24.51 -27.60 10.60
N THR A 214 24.32 -28.68 9.85
CA THR A 214 25.00 -29.96 10.11
C THR A 214 26.48 -29.88 9.73
N ALA A 215 26.80 -29.18 8.64
CA ALA A 215 28.17 -28.95 8.21
C ALA A 215 28.93 -27.97 9.12
N ASP A 216 28.26 -26.92 9.60
CA ASP A 216 28.78 -25.98 10.60
C ASP A 216 27.78 -25.74 11.75
N PRO A 217 27.90 -26.51 12.86
CA PRO A 217 27.01 -26.38 14.02
C PRO A 217 26.97 -25.01 14.68
N LYS A 218 27.96 -24.12 14.44
CA LYS A 218 27.93 -22.75 14.96
C LYS A 218 26.76 -21.95 14.38
N LEU A 219 26.31 -22.33 13.18
CA LEU A 219 25.21 -21.67 12.48
C LEU A 219 23.86 -21.83 13.19
N ILE A 220 23.69 -22.82 14.07
CA ILE A 220 22.49 -22.99 14.92
C ILE A 220 22.24 -21.75 15.79
N SER A 221 23.33 -21.06 16.17
CA SER A 221 23.31 -19.83 16.98
C SER A 221 23.60 -18.56 16.17
N ALA A 222 23.69 -18.66 14.84
CA ALA A 222 23.94 -17.51 13.98
C ALA A 222 22.84 -16.46 14.15
N ARG A 223 23.18 -15.19 13.96
CA ARG A 223 22.25 -14.06 14.11
C ARG A 223 22.14 -13.33 12.78
N ASP A 224 20.91 -13.03 12.38
CA ASP A 224 20.65 -12.17 11.25
C ASP A 224 20.78 -10.68 11.61
N GLN A 225 20.45 -9.80 10.67
CA GLN A 225 20.48 -8.34 10.86
C GLN A 225 19.57 -7.81 11.98
N HIS A 226 18.54 -8.58 12.38
CA HIS A 226 17.63 -8.25 13.50
C HIS A 226 18.00 -9.00 14.78
N SER A 227 19.24 -9.50 14.85
CA SER A 227 19.72 -10.36 15.92
C SER A 227 18.92 -11.66 16.13
N ARG A 228 18.11 -12.11 15.15
CA ARG A 228 17.30 -13.33 15.26
C ARG A 228 18.16 -14.55 15.01
N THR A 229 17.97 -15.60 15.81
CA THR A 229 18.56 -16.93 15.58
C THR A 229 17.72 -17.77 14.62
N PRO A 230 18.26 -18.86 14.03
CA PRO A 230 17.48 -19.84 13.27
C PRO A 230 16.19 -20.28 13.98
N LEU A 231 16.23 -20.42 15.32
CA LEU A 231 15.06 -20.77 16.11
C LEU A 231 13.97 -19.68 16.06
N HIS A 232 14.32 -18.40 16.13
CA HIS A 232 13.34 -17.31 15.97
C HIS A 232 12.66 -17.36 14.61
N VAL A 233 13.42 -17.58 13.54
CA VAL A 233 12.90 -17.61 12.17
C VAL A 233 11.99 -18.82 11.97
N ALA A 234 12.45 -20.02 12.37
CA ALA A 234 11.67 -21.24 12.28
C ALA A 234 10.35 -21.16 13.09
N VAL A 235 10.40 -20.57 14.29
CA VAL A 235 9.22 -20.37 15.15
C VAL A 235 8.24 -19.36 14.56
N SER A 236 8.73 -18.22 14.07
CA SER A 236 7.89 -17.18 13.43
C SER A 236 7.20 -17.72 12.17
N SER A 237 7.86 -18.59 11.42
CA SER A 237 7.34 -19.23 10.21
C SER A 237 6.51 -20.49 10.46
N GLY A 238 6.39 -20.94 11.72
CA GLY A 238 5.59 -22.12 12.08
C GLY A 238 6.16 -23.47 11.63
N GLN A 239 7.46 -23.57 11.36
CA GLN A 239 8.11 -24.79 10.85
C GLN A 239 8.37 -25.80 11.98
N LYS A 240 7.39 -26.66 12.27
CA LYS A 240 7.38 -27.55 13.44
C LYS A 240 8.56 -28.51 13.47
N GLU A 241 8.87 -29.13 12.33
CA GLU A 241 9.94 -30.11 12.17
C GLU A 241 11.31 -29.45 12.37
N MET A 242 11.50 -28.24 11.81
CA MET A 242 12.72 -27.46 11.98
C MET A 242 12.89 -27.00 13.43
N VAL A 243 11.83 -26.53 14.08
CA VAL A 243 11.87 -26.16 15.50
C VAL A 243 12.27 -27.36 16.35
N ALA A 244 11.64 -28.52 16.15
CA ALA A 244 12.02 -29.74 16.87
C ALA A 244 13.50 -30.09 16.65
N TRP A 245 13.96 -30.05 15.40
CA TRP A 245 15.36 -30.31 15.05
C TRP A 245 16.31 -29.34 15.76
N LEU A 246 16.08 -28.03 15.68
CA LEU A 246 16.91 -27.00 16.31
C LEU A 246 16.99 -27.19 17.84
N LEU A 247 15.84 -27.46 18.47
CA LEU A 247 15.75 -27.69 19.92
C LEU A 247 16.49 -28.96 20.37
N ASP A 248 16.53 -29.99 19.53
CA ASP A 248 17.28 -31.23 19.81
C ASP A 248 18.78 -31.09 19.53
N HIS A 249 19.18 -30.09 18.74
CA HIS A 249 20.59 -29.78 18.44
C HIS A 249 21.13 -28.58 19.24
N GLY A 250 20.48 -28.24 20.36
CA GLY A 250 21.01 -27.30 21.35
C GLY A 250 20.77 -25.82 21.04
N ALA A 251 19.78 -25.49 20.20
CA ALA A 251 19.36 -24.10 20.04
C ALA A 251 18.86 -23.52 21.38
N ASP A 252 19.32 -22.31 21.70
CA ASP A 252 18.94 -21.60 22.93
C ASP A 252 17.48 -21.13 22.86
N VAL A 253 16.62 -21.74 23.67
CA VAL A 253 15.19 -21.41 23.80
C VAL A 253 14.94 -20.01 24.37
N ASN A 254 15.95 -19.42 25.01
CA ASN A 254 15.90 -18.09 25.61
C ASN A 254 16.72 -17.07 24.81
N ALA A 255 17.14 -17.41 23.59
CA ALA A 255 17.89 -16.50 22.73
C ALA A 255 17.12 -15.18 22.58
N ILE A 256 17.83 -14.05 22.66
CA ILE A 256 17.21 -12.72 22.63
C ILE A 256 17.50 -12.05 21.28
N ALA A 257 16.47 -11.70 20.52
CA ALA A 257 16.54 -10.88 19.30
C ALA A 257 16.41 -9.37 19.61
N GLU A 258 16.34 -8.53 18.57
CA GLU A 258 15.96 -7.12 18.74
C GLU A 258 14.67 -6.95 19.55
N ASN A 259 14.53 -5.81 20.22
CA ASN A 259 13.44 -5.52 21.16
C ASN A 259 13.28 -6.54 22.30
N ARG A 260 14.35 -7.27 22.64
CA ARG A 260 14.38 -8.30 23.68
C ARG A 260 13.38 -9.45 23.46
N LEU A 261 13.06 -9.76 22.21
CA LEU A 261 12.12 -10.84 21.89
C LEU A 261 12.82 -12.20 22.03
N THR A 262 12.13 -13.16 22.65
CA THR A 262 12.54 -14.59 22.68
C THR A 262 11.79 -15.37 21.59
N PRO A 263 12.20 -16.63 21.28
CA PRO A 263 11.43 -17.47 20.36
C PRO A 263 9.94 -17.58 20.74
N LEU A 264 9.61 -17.64 22.02
CA LEU A 264 8.22 -17.67 22.47
C LEU A 264 7.43 -16.37 22.22
N HIS A 265 8.08 -15.20 22.23
CA HIS A 265 7.41 -13.94 21.89
C HIS A 265 7.00 -13.86 20.42
N VAL A 266 7.69 -14.60 19.53
CA VAL A 266 7.38 -14.63 18.09
C VAL A 266 6.56 -15.85 17.69
N ALA A 267 6.27 -16.75 18.62
CA ALA A 267 5.54 -17.99 18.37
C ALA A 267 4.06 -17.73 18.08
N ASN A 268 3.54 -18.38 17.03
CA ASN A 268 2.16 -18.19 16.59
C ASN A 268 1.44 -19.52 16.30
N ASP A 269 2.00 -20.67 16.68
CA ASP A 269 1.40 -21.99 16.51
C ASP A 269 1.46 -22.75 17.84
N VAL A 270 0.33 -23.31 18.27
CA VAL A 270 0.20 -24.00 19.57
C VAL A 270 1.18 -25.16 19.71
N LYS A 271 1.43 -25.94 18.65
CA LYS A 271 2.35 -27.08 18.69
C LYS A 271 3.79 -26.59 18.81
N VAL A 272 4.14 -25.49 18.15
CA VAL A 272 5.47 -24.85 18.28
C VAL A 272 5.67 -24.34 19.72
N VAL A 273 4.66 -23.70 20.30
CA VAL A 273 4.70 -23.24 21.70
C VAL A 273 4.90 -24.43 22.65
N GLU A 274 4.13 -25.51 22.50
CA GLU A 274 4.27 -26.72 23.31
C GLU A 274 5.67 -27.35 23.19
N LEU A 275 6.25 -27.40 21.98
CA LEU A 275 7.61 -27.92 21.76
C LEU A 275 8.66 -27.13 22.55
N ILE A 276 8.55 -25.79 22.54
CA ILE A 276 9.48 -24.92 23.26
C ILE A 276 9.24 -25.03 24.78
N LEU A 277 7.99 -25.03 25.24
CA LEU A 277 7.65 -25.14 26.67
C LEU A 277 8.20 -26.43 27.30
N ARG A 278 8.23 -27.54 26.55
CA ARG A 278 8.85 -28.81 27.02
C ARG A 278 10.34 -28.72 27.34
N LYS A 279 11.04 -27.69 26.84
CA LYS A 279 12.46 -27.44 27.13
C LYS A 279 12.66 -26.50 28.31
N ASN A 280 11.60 -26.17 29.07
CA ASN A 280 11.62 -25.31 30.27
C ASN A 280 12.32 -23.94 30.04
N PRO A 281 11.80 -23.12 29.12
CA PRO A 281 12.34 -21.79 28.85
C PRO A 281 12.15 -20.85 30.06
N ASP A 282 12.91 -19.75 30.09
CA ASP A 282 12.70 -18.66 31.03
C ASP A 282 11.54 -17.78 30.53
N LEU A 283 10.41 -17.93 31.19
CA LEU A 283 9.17 -17.24 30.84
C LEU A 283 9.04 -15.86 31.52
N SER A 284 10.03 -15.47 32.33
CA SER A 284 10.07 -14.15 32.99
C SER A 284 10.68 -13.06 32.12
N ILE A 285 11.26 -13.41 30.97
CA ILE A 285 11.90 -12.47 30.05
C ILE A 285 10.84 -11.54 29.47
N ARG A 286 11.03 -10.22 29.67
CA ARG A 286 10.15 -9.18 29.15
C ARG A 286 10.71 -8.52 27.88
N SER A 287 9.83 -8.30 26.91
CA SER A 287 10.13 -7.53 25.70
C SER A 287 10.45 -6.06 26.03
N ALA A 288 11.31 -5.43 25.23
CA ALA A 288 11.66 -4.03 25.40
C ALA A 288 10.56 -3.07 24.91
N ALA A 289 9.77 -3.49 23.92
CA ALA A 289 8.78 -2.63 23.28
C ALA A 289 7.55 -2.38 24.18
N PHE A 290 7.10 -3.41 24.90
CA PHE A 290 5.86 -3.34 25.68
C PHE A 290 6.03 -3.79 27.14
N GLY A 291 7.24 -4.21 27.52
CA GLY A 291 7.49 -4.73 28.86
C GLY A 291 6.79 -6.07 29.13
N GLN A 292 6.22 -6.73 28.12
CA GLN A 292 5.40 -7.93 28.29
C GLN A 292 6.22 -9.21 28.30
N THR A 293 5.80 -10.20 29.10
CA THR A 293 6.26 -11.60 29.01
C THR A 293 5.65 -12.31 27.78
N PRO A 294 6.16 -13.48 27.33
CA PRO A 294 5.54 -14.23 26.23
C PRO A 294 4.09 -14.62 26.50
N PHE A 295 3.74 -14.84 27.78
CA PHE A 295 2.39 -15.22 28.17
C PHE A 295 1.44 -14.01 28.17
N GLU A 296 1.91 -12.86 28.68
CA GLU A 296 1.17 -11.59 28.60
C GLU A 296 0.95 -11.17 27.13
N ASP A 297 1.96 -11.33 26.26
CA ASP A 297 1.83 -11.06 24.81
C ASP A 297 0.80 -12.00 24.16
N ALA A 298 0.78 -13.28 24.50
CA ALA A 298 -0.23 -14.22 24.00
C ALA A 298 -1.66 -13.84 24.46
N ALA A 299 -1.84 -13.43 25.72
CA ALA A 299 -3.11 -12.96 26.24
C ALA A 299 -3.57 -11.65 25.57
N TRP A 300 -2.64 -10.71 25.33
CA TRP A 300 -2.92 -9.49 24.58
C TRP A 300 -3.29 -9.77 23.12
N ARG A 301 -2.60 -10.71 22.47
CA ARG A 301 -2.93 -11.15 21.11
C ARG A 301 -4.28 -11.83 21.00
N LEU A 302 -4.68 -12.59 22.02
CA LEU A 302 -6.03 -13.12 22.14
C LEU A 302 -7.08 -12.01 22.23
N TYR A 303 -6.79 -10.94 22.99
CA TYR A 303 -7.69 -9.80 23.13
C TYR A 303 -7.89 -9.04 21.80
N ILE A 304 -6.82 -8.75 21.06
CA ILE A 304 -6.92 -7.99 19.79
C ILE A 304 -7.41 -8.83 18.60
N ALA A 305 -7.48 -10.16 18.74
CA ALA A 305 -7.93 -11.06 17.70
C ALA A 305 -9.38 -10.74 17.28
N LYS A 306 -9.59 -10.43 16.00
CA LYS A 306 -10.92 -10.05 15.48
C LYS A 306 -11.71 -11.25 15.00
N GLU A 307 -11.03 -12.23 14.39
CA GLU A 307 -11.64 -13.40 13.78
C GLU A 307 -11.77 -14.57 14.76
N ALA A 308 -12.80 -15.38 14.60
CA ALA A 308 -13.04 -16.55 15.47
C ALA A 308 -11.88 -17.55 15.44
N GLU A 309 -11.23 -17.72 14.29
CA GLU A 309 -10.09 -18.61 14.13
C GLU A 309 -8.84 -18.09 14.86
N GLU A 310 -8.57 -16.79 14.78
CA GLU A 310 -7.47 -16.16 15.54
C GLU A 310 -7.71 -16.23 17.05
N LYS A 311 -8.95 -15.98 17.49
CA LYS A 311 -9.34 -16.12 18.90
C LYS A 311 -9.14 -17.55 19.40
N LYS A 312 -9.53 -18.54 18.59
CA LYS A 312 -9.33 -19.95 18.92
C LYS A 312 -7.83 -20.27 19.03
N LYS A 313 -7.04 -19.87 18.02
CA LYS A 313 -5.58 -20.08 18.00
C LYS A 313 -4.89 -19.49 19.23
N TRP A 314 -5.14 -18.23 19.56
CA TRP A 314 -4.52 -17.60 20.73
C TRP A 314 -5.09 -18.13 22.05
N GLY A 315 -6.35 -18.56 22.08
CA GLY A 315 -6.95 -19.27 23.21
C GLY A 315 -6.25 -20.60 23.49
N ASP A 316 -5.95 -21.38 22.44
CA ASP A 316 -5.21 -22.64 22.54
C ASP A 316 -3.76 -22.41 23.02
N ILE A 317 -3.10 -21.34 22.55
CA ILE A 317 -1.76 -20.95 23.01
C ILE A 317 -1.77 -20.55 24.49
N VAL A 318 -2.71 -19.70 24.91
CA VAL A 318 -2.88 -19.31 26.32
C VAL A 318 -3.13 -20.53 27.19
N LYS A 319 -3.99 -21.45 26.73
CA LYS A 319 -4.24 -22.73 27.40
C LYS A 319 -2.97 -23.57 27.51
N ALA A 320 -2.16 -23.65 26.45
CA ALA A 320 -0.90 -24.39 26.48
C ALA A 320 0.07 -23.86 27.56
N TYR A 321 0.18 -22.54 27.72
CA TYR A 321 0.97 -21.96 28.82
C TYR A 321 0.45 -22.39 30.20
N VAL A 322 -0.86 -22.29 30.44
CA VAL A 322 -1.49 -22.66 31.71
C VAL A 322 -1.33 -24.16 32.01
N ASP A 323 -1.56 -25.02 31.01
CA ASP A 323 -1.43 -26.47 31.13
C ASP A 323 0.02 -26.90 31.43
N HIS A 324 1.01 -26.09 31.03
CA HIS A 324 2.44 -26.28 31.37
C HIS A 324 2.83 -25.60 32.71
N GLY A 325 1.87 -25.23 33.54
CA GLY A 325 2.10 -24.79 34.91
C GLY A 325 2.37 -23.29 35.07
N MET A 326 2.13 -22.47 34.04
CA MET A 326 2.23 -21.03 34.17
C MET A 326 1.14 -20.49 35.08
N LYS A 327 1.57 -19.75 36.11
CA LYS A 327 0.66 -19.01 36.98
C LYS A 327 0.23 -17.73 36.28
N ARG A 328 -1.08 -17.49 36.26
CA ARG A 328 -1.65 -16.22 35.81
C ARG A 328 -1.36 -15.15 36.84
N ASP A 329 -0.99 -13.98 36.35
CA ASP A 329 -0.92 -12.77 37.15
C ASP A 329 -2.13 -11.87 36.88
N ILE A 330 -2.24 -10.78 37.63
CA ILE A 330 -3.39 -9.88 37.55
C ILE A 330 -3.53 -9.25 36.15
N VAL A 331 -2.41 -8.94 35.49
CA VAL A 331 -2.40 -8.35 34.14
C VAL A 331 -2.97 -9.34 33.13
N THR A 332 -2.53 -10.59 33.21
CA THR A 332 -3.03 -11.67 32.35
C THR A 332 -4.52 -11.89 32.56
N ASP A 333 -5.00 -11.98 33.79
CA ASP A 333 -6.43 -12.19 34.06
C ASP A 333 -7.30 -11.00 33.62
N ILE A 334 -6.76 -9.77 33.65
CA ILE A 334 -7.42 -8.59 33.07
C ILE A 334 -7.52 -8.68 31.54
N TYR A 335 -6.46 -9.11 30.85
CA TYR A 335 -6.52 -9.35 29.40
C TYR A 335 -7.58 -10.40 29.05
N LEU A 336 -7.63 -11.48 29.83
CA LEU A 336 -8.55 -12.60 29.64
C LEU A 336 -9.99 -12.32 30.11
N ASP A 337 -10.25 -11.17 30.75
CA ASP A 337 -11.55 -10.83 31.35
C ASP A 337 -11.99 -11.82 32.45
N ASP A 338 -11.04 -12.40 33.18
CA ASP A 338 -11.32 -13.36 34.26
C ASP A 338 -11.37 -12.66 35.63
N LEU A 339 -12.55 -12.15 35.98
CA LEU A 339 -12.79 -11.54 37.29
C LEU A 339 -12.51 -12.49 38.47
N ASN A 340 -12.72 -13.79 38.31
CA ASN A 340 -12.48 -14.74 39.41
C ASN A 340 -10.98 -14.94 39.63
N GLY A 341 -10.20 -15.03 38.55
CA GLY A 341 -8.73 -15.03 38.63
C GLY A 341 -8.20 -13.77 39.32
N VAL A 342 -8.69 -12.59 38.92
CA VAL A 342 -8.35 -11.31 39.58
C VAL A 342 -8.68 -11.35 41.08
N LYS A 343 -9.87 -11.84 41.47
CA LYS A 343 -10.28 -11.99 42.86
C LYS A 343 -9.37 -12.92 43.65
N GLU A 344 -8.98 -14.06 43.07
CA GLU A 344 -8.11 -15.03 43.72
C GLU A 344 -6.71 -14.45 43.99
N ILE A 345 -6.16 -13.73 43.01
CA ILE A 345 -4.85 -13.06 43.13
C ILE A 345 -4.91 -11.96 44.19
N LEU A 346 -5.89 -11.07 44.12
CA LEU A 346 -6.02 -9.93 45.05
C LEU A 346 -6.43 -10.34 46.47
N ARG A 347 -6.97 -11.55 46.66
CA ARG A 347 -7.18 -12.13 47.99
C ARG A 347 -5.84 -12.45 48.68
N VAL A 348 -4.82 -12.80 47.91
CA VAL A 348 -3.48 -13.15 48.42
C VAL A 348 -2.57 -11.91 48.48
N SER A 349 -2.64 -11.06 47.45
CA SER A 349 -1.83 -9.84 47.32
C SER A 349 -2.71 -8.61 47.01
N PRO A 350 -3.40 -8.05 48.03
CA PRO A 350 -4.26 -6.86 47.89
C PRO A 350 -3.57 -5.65 47.27
N GLU A 351 -2.29 -5.46 47.54
CA GLU A 351 -1.48 -4.34 47.05
C GLU A 351 -1.42 -4.27 45.52
N TYR A 352 -1.58 -5.41 44.84
CA TYR A 352 -1.58 -5.47 43.38
C TYR A 352 -2.79 -4.78 42.76
N ALA A 353 -3.83 -4.44 43.53
CA ALA A 353 -4.99 -3.70 43.03
C ALA A 353 -4.63 -2.26 42.64
N HIS A 354 -3.67 -1.64 43.35
CA HIS A 354 -3.23 -0.27 43.09
C HIS A 354 -2.10 -0.24 42.06
N ARG A 355 -1.12 -1.14 42.21
CA ARG A 355 0.03 -1.20 41.30
C ARG A 355 0.61 -2.60 41.27
N PHE A 356 0.83 -3.10 40.07
CA PHE A 356 1.54 -4.35 39.84
C PHE A 356 2.68 -4.10 38.87
N GLN A 357 3.91 -4.09 39.38
CA GLN A 357 5.10 -3.72 38.62
C GLN A 357 4.94 -2.31 38.01
N ASP A 358 4.99 -2.19 36.68
CA ASP A 358 4.78 -0.93 35.96
C ASP A 358 3.34 -0.75 35.44
N HIS A 359 2.43 -1.67 35.80
CA HIS A 359 1.04 -1.63 35.40
C HIS A 359 0.11 -1.10 36.51
N TYR A 360 -0.92 -0.39 36.06
CA TYR A 360 -2.01 0.15 36.85
C TYR A 360 -3.27 -0.65 36.50
N PRO A 361 -3.71 -1.60 37.34
CA PRO A 361 -4.76 -2.56 36.96
C PRO A 361 -6.08 -1.91 36.57
N LEU A 362 -6.49 -0.82 37.26
CA LEU A 362 -7.72 -0.11 36.94
C LEU A 362 -7.64 0.56 35.55
N SER A 363 -6.53 1.21 35.27
CA SER A 363 -6.22 1.83 33.97
C SER A 363 -6.21 0.78 32.85
N LEU A 364 -5.51 -0.34 33.04
CA LEU A 364 -5.49 -1.44 32.08
C LEU A 364 -6.91 -2.01 31.83
N ALA A 365 -7.66 -2.27 32.89
CA ALA A 365 -9.04 -2.74 32.79
C ALA A 365 -9.94 -1.73 32.07
N ALA A 366 -9.71 -0.42 32.29
CA ALA A 366 -10.46 0.64 31.61
C ALA A 366 -10.15 0.71 30.11
N ILE A 367 -8.87 0.65 29.71
CA ILE A 367 -8.44 0.58 28.30
C ILE A 367 -9.11 -0.58 27.57
N LEU A 368 -9.22 -1.73 28.24
CA LEU A 368 -9.76 -2.96 27.67
C LEU A 368 -11.28 -3.07 27.77
N GLY A 369 -11.95 -2.16 28.48
CA GLY A 369 -13.41 -2.16 28.63
C GLY A 369 -13.96 -3.15 29.67
N ARG A 370 -13.16 -3.57 30.66
CA ARG A 370 -13.53 -4.60 31.66
C ARG A 370 -14.35 -4.02 32.81
N VAL A 371 -15.62 -3.71 32.55
CA VAL A 371 -16.51 -2.99 33.48
C VAL A 371 -16.58 -3.66 34.85
N GLU A 372 -16.76 -4.97 34.91
CA GLU A 372 -16.93 -5.73 36.15
C GLU A 372 -15.62 -5.80 36.97
N ILE A 373 -14.47 -5.83 36.29
CA ILE A 373 -13.15 -5.78 36.94
C ILE A 373 -12.90 -4.36 37.47
N CYS A 374 -13.13 -3.31 36.66
CA CYS A 374 -13.05 -1.92 37.13
C CYS A 374 -13.92 -1.71 38.37
N GLN A 375 -15.17 -2.21 38.34
CA GLN A 375 -16.08 -2.12 39.48
C GLN A 375 -15.48 -2.74 40.74
N TYR A 376 -14.97 -3.95 40.60
CA TYR A 376 -14.43 -4.71 41.73
C TYR A 376 -13.23 -4.01 42.37
N LEU A 377 -12.32 -3.48 41.54
CA LEU A 377 -11.15 -2.72 41.99
C LEU A 377 -11.57 -1.46 42.76
N ILE A 378 -12.54 -0.70 42.25
CA ILE A 378 -13.02 0.53 42.88
C ILE A 378 -13.75 0.23 44.19
N ASP A 379 -14.72 -0.69 44.18
CA ASP A 379 -15.58 -0.94 45.34
C ASP A 379 -14.85 -1.61 46.50
N THR A 380 -13.96 -2.56 46.19
CA THR A 380 -13.35 -3.44 47.20
C THR A 380 -12.02 -2.91 47.68
N TYR A 381 -11.22 -2.33 46.79
CA TYR A 381 -9.87 -1.87 47.10
C TYR A 381 -9.74 -0.34 47.09
N HIS A 382 -10.83 0.40 46.81
CA HIS A 382 -10.86 1.85 46.81
C HIS A 382 -9.74 2.46 45.94
N VAL A 383 -9.47 1.84 44.79
CA VAL A 383 -8.50 2.36 43.82
C VAL A 383 -8.98 3.73 43.33
N ASP A 384 -8.11 4.73 43.41
CA ASP A 384 -8.42 6.10 42.99
C ASP A 384 -8.63 6.14 41.47
N VAL A 385 -9.83 6.58 41.06
CA VAL A 385 -10.22 6.71 39.65
C VAL A 385 -9.49 7.85 38.93
N ASN A 386 -8.86 8.77 39.68
CA ASN A 386 -8.11 9.91 39.16
C ASN A 386 -6.60 9.66 39.13
N ASP A 387 -6.14 8.47 39.52
CA ASP A 387 -4.73 8.14 39.43
C ASP A 387 -4.27 8.16 37.97
N VAL A 388 -3.04 8.65 37.76
CA VAL A 388 -2.43 8.77 36.45
C VAL A 388 -1.73 7.46 36.15
N GLY A 389 -2.22 6.74 35.14
CA GLY A 389 -1.65 5.46 34.73
C GLY A 389 -0.24 5.60 34.17
N GLY A 390 0.38 4.46 33.83
CA GLY A 390 1.74 4.42 33.28
C GLY A 390 1.91 5.16 31.94
N GLY A 391 0.81 5.51 31.27
CA GLY A 391 0.79 6.28 30.03
C GLY A 391 0.76 7.80 30.20
N GLY A 392 0.74 8.33 31.43
CA GLY A 392 0.69 9.77 31.69
C GLY A 392 -0.70 10.40 31.51
N TYR A 393 -1.74 9.60 31.25
CA TYR A 393 -3.13 10.03 31.13
C TYR A 393 -3.95 9.62 32.37
N PRO A 394 -4.99 10.39 32.73
CA PRO A 394 -5.99 9.94 33.69
C PRO A 394 -6.71 8.68 33.18
N THR A 395 -7.03 7.75 34.10
CA THR A 395 -7.76 6.51 33.80
C THR A 395 -9.04 6.75 32.97
N LEU A 396 -9.73 7.86 33.22
CA LEU A 396 -10.91 8.29 32.45
C LEU A 396 -10.64 8.46 30.96
N VAL A 397 -9.51 9.06 30.59
CA VAL A 397 -9.11 9.28 29.19
C VAL A 397 -8.69 7.97 28.54
N GLU A 398 -8.02 7.10 29.29
CA GLU A 398 -7.60 5.78 28.81
C GLU A 398 -8.80 4.85 28.53
N GLY A 399 -9.88 4.98 29.30
CA GLY A 399 -11.14 4.24 29.12
C GLY A 399 -12.17 4.89 28.19
N ILE A 400 -11.85 6.01 27.52
CA ILE A 400 -12.83 6.89 26.83
C ILE A 400 -13.64 6.18 25.72
N LYS A 401 -13.10 5.08 25.18
CA LYS A 401 -13.71 4.24 24.15
C LYS A 401 -14.89 3.41 24.65
N HIS A 402 -15.03 3.24 25.97
CA HIS A 402 -15.97 2.30 26.57
C HIS A 402 -17.00 3.05 27.44
N PRO A 403 -18.21 3.36 26.93
CA PRO A 403 -19.19 4.19 27.63
C PRO A 403 -19.53 3.71 29.04
N ARG A 404 -19.67 2.39 29.23
CA ARG A 404 -19.97 1.78 30.54
C ARG A 404 -18.82 1.95 31.54
N VAL A 405 -17.57 1.93 31.08
CA VAL A 405 -16.41 2.21 31.94
C VAL A 405 -16.38 3.69 32.29
N VAL A 406 -16.61 4.58 31.33
CA VAL A 406 -16.67 6.03 31.59
C VAL A 406 -17.76 6.36 32.61
N GLU A 407 -18.98 5.82 32.44
CA GLU A 407 -20.08 6.01 33.40
C GLU A 407 -19.68 5.54 34.80
N LEU A 408 -19.01 4.39 34.90
CA LEU A 408 -18.48 3.85 36.14
C LEU A 408 -17.43 4.76 36.80
N LEU A 409 -16.50 5.30 36.03
CA LEU A 409 -15.47 6.19 36.57
C LEU A 409 -16.10 7.52 37.04
N VAL A 410 -17.00 8.10 36.24
CA VAL A 410 -17.68 9.37 36.56
C VAL A 410 -18.52 9.25 37.83
N ARG A 411 -19.30 8.18 38.00
CA ARG A 411 -20.11 8.00 39.23
C ARG A 411 -19.26 7.82 40.49
N ASN A 412 -17.99 7.42 40.33
CA ASN A 412 -17.03 7.27 41.42
C ASN A 412 -16.09 8.48 41.57
N GLY A 413 -16.42 9.62 40.97
CA GLY A 413 -15.71 10.88 41.21
C GLY A 413 -14.53 11.15 40.27
N ALA A 414 -14.55 10.60 39.05
CA ALA A 414 -13.57 10.97 38.03
C ALA A 414 -13.62 12.48 37.73
N ASP A 415 -12.45 13.10 37.62
CA ASP A 415 -12.28 14.52 37.38
C ASP A 415 -12.54 14.85 35.91
N LEU A 416 -13.57 15.68 35.70
CA LEU A 416 -14.00 16.15 34.39
C LEU A 416 -13.48 17.55 34.05
N LYS A 417 -12.90 18.26 35.02
CA LYS A 417 -12.53 19.67 34.92
C LYS A 417 -11.04 19.84 34.66
N SER A 418 -10.22 18.94 35.18
CA SER A 418 -8.78 19.02 34.97
C SER A 418 -8.45 18.95 33.49
N ARG A 419 -7.58 19.88 33.12
CA ARG A 419 -6.96 19.95 31.80
C ARG A 419 -5.94 18.83 31.70
N VAL A 420 -6.06 18.00 30.67
CA VAL A 420 -5.16 16.88 30.45
C VAL A 420 -3.85 17.42 29.90
N ILE A 421 -2.76 17.22 30.63
CA ILE A 421 -1.41 17.64 30.23
C ILE A 421 -0.68 16.40 29.74
N TYR A 422 -0.28 16.41 28.46
CA TYR A 422 0.53 15.32 27.92
C TYR A 422 1.98 15.42 28.40
N TYR A 423 2.47 14.37 29.05
CA TYR A 423 3.87 14.22 29.45
C TYR A 423 4.55 13.22 28.52
N GLY A 424 4.89 13.67 27.29
CA GLY A 424 5.71 13.03 26.25
C GLY A 424 6.10 11.55 26.39
N GLY A 425 5.75 10.71 25.40
CA GLY A 425 6.32 9.36 25.32
C GLY A 425 5.94 8.45 24.15
N ARG A 426 5.00 8.81 23.27
CA ARG A 426 4.72 8.04 22.03
C ARG A 426 4.94 8.91 20.82
N SER A 427 5.87 8.50 19.97
CA SER A 427 6.09 9.10 18.64
C SER A 427 4.83 8.91 17.80
N GLY A 428 4.03 9.96 17.68
CA GLY A 428 2.86 10.01 16.82
C GLY A 428 2.31 11.43 16.78
N TYR A 429 1.95 11.90 15.59
CA TYR A 429 1.20 13.13 15.38
C TYR A 429 -0.13 13.02 16.16
N TRP A 430 -0.25 13.74 17.28
CA TRP A 430 -1.50 13.84 18.04
C TRP A 430 -1.91 15.31 18.10
N PRO A 431 -2.83 15.80 17.25
CA PRO A 431 -3.29 17.19 17.26
C PRO A 431 -4.07 17.64 18.53
N ILE A 432 -4.07 16.86 19.61
CA ILE A 432 -4.71 17.23 20.89
C ILE A 432 -3.59 17.45 21.92
N HIS A 433 -3.17 18.70 22.08
CA HIS A 433 -2.03 19.09 22.91
C HIS A 433 -2.47 19.58 24.30
N HIS A 434 -1.60 20.34 24.98
CA HIS A 434 -1.81 20.86 26.32
C HIS A 434 -3.17 21.58 26.46
N GLU A 435 -3.74 21.53 27.66
CA GLU A 435 -5.06 22.10 27.96
C GLU A 435 -6.27 21.40 27.32
N ALA A 436 -6.13 20.18 26.81
CA ALA A 436 -7.29 19.41 26.35
C ALA A 436 -8.26 19.05 27.49
N THR A 437 -9.57 19.15 27.25
CA THR A 437 -10.57 18.55 28.15
C THR A 437 -10.78 17.09 27.79
N VAL A 438 -11.37 16.31 28.72
CA VAL A 438 -11.79 14.93 28.44
C VAL A 438 -12.74 14.81 27.24
N LEU A 439 -13.49 15.87 26.92
CA LEU A 439 -14.36 15.91 25.74
C LEU A 439 -13.58 16.01 24.42
N HIS A 440 -12.40 16.64 24.39
CA HIS A 440 -11.54 16.65 23.19
C HIS A 440 -11.02 15.23 22.90
N HIS A 441 -10.56 14.51 23.92
CA HIS A 441 -10.16 13.11 23.78
C HIS A 441 -11.34 12.21 23.36
N ALA A 442 -12.52 12.42 23.95
CA ALA A 442 -13.73 11.70 23.57
C ALA A 442 -14.14 11.99 22.12
N ALA A 443 -14.00 13.22 21.65
CA ALA A 443 -14.31 13.61 20.28
C ALA A 443 -13.41 12.90 19.26
N ALA A 444 -12.12 12.75 19.55
CA ALA A 444 -11.18 12.07 18.65
C ALA A 444 -11.24 10.55 18.72
N GLU A 445 -11.38 9.97 19.91
CA GLU A 445 -11.17 8.52 20.10
C GLU A 445 -12.33 7.82 20.80
N GLY A 446 -13.22 8.55 21.46
CA GLY A 446 -14.34 7.98 22.21
C GLY A 446 -15.50 7.50 21.33
N ALA A 447 -16.50 6.90 21.99
CA ALA A 447 -17.78 6.54 21.37
C ALA A 447 -18.79 7.70 21.51
N PRO A 448 -19.81 7.78 20.64
CA PRO A 448 -20.83 8.85 20.68
C PRO A 448 -21.57 8.93 22.02
N GLU A 449 -21.77 7.80 22.68
CA GLU A 449 -22.40 7.72 24.01
C GLU A 449 -21.50 8.32 25.08
N THR A 450 -20.18 8.13 24.99
CA THR A 450 -19.21 8.78 25.88
C THR A 450 -19.27 10.29 25.71
N VAL A 451 -19.29 10.78 24.48
CA VAL A 451 -19.38 12.22 24.17
C VAL A 451 -20.64 12.82 24.83
N LYS A 452 -21.82 12.22 24.60
CA LYS A 452 -23.09 12.68 25.20
C LYS A 452 -23.03 12.67 26.73
N LEU A 453 -22.56 11.56 27.31
CA LEU A 453 -22.43 11.41 28.76
C LEU A 453 -21.57 12.52 29.38
N LEU A 454 -20.43 12.87 28.76
CA LEU A 454 -19.56 13.92 29.29
C LEU A 454 -20.23 15.30 29.23
N ILE A 455 -20.95 15.60 28.15
CA ILE A 455 -21.70 16.86 28.03
C ILE A 455 -22.83 16.90 29.07
N ASP A 456 -23.58 15.81 29.24
CA ASP A 456 -24.62 15.68 30.28
C ASP A 456 -24.08 15.85 31.70
N LYS A 457 -22.81 15.52 31.93
CA LYS A 457 -22.12 15.69 33.21
C LYS A 457 -21.48 17.07 33.37
N GLY A 458 -21.72 17.97 32.44
CA GLY A 458 -21.35 19.38 32.53
C GLY A 458 -19.97 19.71 31.99
N VAL A 459 -19.37 18.85 31.16
CA VAL A 459 -18.17 19.24 30.40
C VAL A 459 -18.57 20.23 29.33
N ASP A 460 -17.92 21.39 29.31
CA ASP A 460 -18.23 22.48 28.38
C ASP A 460 -17.93 22.08 26.94
N VAL A 461 -18.96 22.14 26.10
CA VAL A 461 -18.92 21.79 24.68
C VAL A 461 -18.16 22.82 23.83
N PHE A 462 -18.02 24.05 24.33
CA PHE A 462 -17.29 25.14 23.68
C PHE A 462 -15.89 25.39 24.29
N ALA A 463 -15.46 24.54 25.24
CA ALA A 463 -14.11 24.62 25.77
C ALA A 463 -13.10 24.43 24.63
N THR A 464 -12.04 25.24 24.66
CA THR A 464 -10.96 25.16 23.69
C THR A 464 -9.70 24.53 24.27
N ALA A 465 -8.88 23.94 23.39
CA ALA A 465 -7.55 23.41 23.65
C ALA A 465 -6.56 23.97 22.62
N ASP A 466 -5.27 23.95 22.95
CA ASP A 466 -4.21 24.46 22.08
C ASP A 466 -3.92 23.53 20.89
N ASP A 467 -3.74 24.11 19.70
CA ASP A 467 -3.40 23.43 18.44
C ASP A 467 -1.93 23.73 18.08
N ASP A 468 -1.02 22.81 18.41
CA ASP A 468 0.42 22.92 18.07
C ASP A 468 0.75 22.33 16.69
N SER A 469 -0.23 22.19 15.79
CA SER A 469 0.01 21.58 14.47
C SER A 469 1.02 22.35 13.59
N PHE A 470 1.37 23.60 13.91
CA PHE A 470 2.36 24.40 13.18
C PHE A 470 3.14 25.39 14.09
N GLU A 471 4.42 25.63 13.79
CA GLU A 471 5.21 26.73 14.39
C GLU A 471 4.58 28.10 14.03
N GLY A 472 3.79 28.68 14.93
CA GLY A 472 3.04 29.93 14.72
C GLY A 472 2.05 30.24 15.86
N ASP A 473 1.23 31.29 15.71
CA ASP A 473 0.14 31.64 16.65
C ASP A 473 -0.73 30.39 16.93
N VAL A 474 -0.82 29.98 18.20
CA VAL A 474 -1.52 28.77 18.63
C VAL A 474 -3.01 28.91 18.30
N ASP A 475 -3.48 28.23 17.26
CA ASP A 475 -4.91 28.15 16.97
C ASP A 475 -5.59 27.39 18.13
N LYS A 476 -6.81 27.77 18.47
CA LYS A 476 -7.55 27.10 19.54
C LYS A 476 -8.65 26.27 18.93
N GLN A 477 -8.73 25.00 19.32
CA GLN A 477 -9.70 24.06 18.78
C GLN A 477 -10.75 23.70 19.82
N THR A 478 -11.99 23.53 19.37
CA THR A 478 -13.08 22.94 20.17
C THR A 478 -13.11 21.41 19.99
N ALA A 479 -13.84 20.71 20.86
CA ALA A 479 -14.06 19.27 20.68
C ALA A 479 -14.71 18.92 19.34
N LEU A 480 -15.58 19.79 18.78
CA LEU A 480 -16.17 19.57 17.46
C LEU A 480 -15.13 19.68 16.34
N GLU A 481 -14.21 20.64 16.44
CA GLU A 481 -13.10 20.79 15.48
C GLU A 481 -12.17 19.56 15.53
N VAL A 482 -11.89 19.05 16.73
CA VAL A 482 -11.14 17.79 16.89
C VAL A 482 -11.89 16.63 16.24
N ALA A 483 -13.20 16.46 16.48
CA ALA A 483 -13.98 15.41 15.81
C ALA A 483 -13.90 15.53 14.28
N ALA A 484 -13.91 16.76 13.74
CA ALA A 484 -13.83 17.00 12.31
C ALA A 484 -12.46 16.62 11.73
N ILE A 485 -11.36 16.98 12.39
CA ILE A 485 -9.99 16.66 11.97
C ILE A 485 -9.73 15.15 11.93
N TYR A 486 -10.26 14.41 12.91
CA TYR A 486 -10.13 12.95 12.96
C TYR A 486 -11.19 12.21 12.13
N GLY A 487 -12.08 12.92 11.42
CA GLY A 487 -13.15 12.31 10.62
C GLY A 487 -14.18 11.53 11.44
N ARG A 488 -14.38 11.87 12.72
CA ARG A 488 -15.29 11.17 13.64
C ARG A 488 -16.72 11.69 13.51
N ALA A 489 -17.38 11.35 12.40
CA ALA A 489 -18.72 11.82 12.07
C ALA A 489 -19.76 11.56 13.18
N ASP A 490 -19.76 10.36 13.78
CA ASP A 490 -20.70 10.02 14.86
C ASP A 490 -20.47 10.83 16.14
N ASN A 491 -19.22 11.15 16.46
CA ASN A 491 -18.89 11.99 17.62
C ASN A 491 -19.24 13.46 17.34
N ALA A 492 -19.00 13.94 16.11
CA ALA A 492 -19.44 15.26 15.68
C ALA A 492 -20.97 15.40 15.78
N GLU A 493 -21.73 14.41 15.29
CA GLU A 493 -23.20 14.34 15.40
C GLU A 493 -23.64 14.37 16.87
N ALA A 494 -23.00 13.57 17.72
CA ALA A 494 -23.28 13.58 19.16
C ALA A 494 -23.09 14.96 19.81
N ILE A 495 -22.13 15.76 19.34
CA ILE A 495 -21.91 17.14 19.81
C ILE A 495 -22.99 18.07 19.24
N VAL A 496 -23.15 18.14 17.91
CA VAL A 496 -24.01 19.15 17.27
C VAL A 496 -25.50 18.94 17.53
N SER A 497 -25.93 17.69 17.73
CA SER A 497 -27.31 17.37 18.08
C SER A 497 -27.61 17.53 19.58
N HIS A 498 -26.61 17.80 20.42
CA HIS A 498 -26.82 17.93 21.87
C HIS A 498 -27.49 19.27 22.23
N PRO A 499 -28.48 19.30 23.16
CA PRO A 499 -29.12 20.54 23.59
C PRO A 499 -28.15 21.61 24.12
N ALA A 500 -27.05 21.19 24.74
CA ALA A 500 -26.00 22.09 25.23
C ALA A 500 -25.30 22.86 24.10
N PHE A 501 -25.09 22.22 22.94
CA PHE A 501 -24.55 22.91 21.77
C PHE A 501 -25.58 23.91 21.25
N ALA A 502 -26.85 23.50 21.08
CA ALA A 502 -27.93 24.37 20.62
C ALA A 502 -28.17 25.60 21.53
N ALA A 503 -27.89 25.48 22.83
CA ALA A 503 -28.02 26.56 23.81
C ALA A 503 -26.91 27.62 23.76
N GLY A 504 -25.81 27.38 23.03
CA GLY A 504 -24.69 28.32 22.90
C GLY A 504 -25.04 29.60 22.13
N ASP A 505 -24.06 30.48 21.92
CA ASP A 505 -24.24 31.66 21.06
C ASP A 505 -24.36 31.26 19.58
N ALA A 506 -25.32 31.86 18.85
CA ALA A 506 -25.61 31.48 17.47
C ALA A 506 -24.46 31.79 16.50
N ALA A 507 -23.76 32.91 16.69
CA ALA A 507 -22.63 33.29 15.85
C ALA A 507 -21.42 32.39 16.11
N VAL A 508 -21.17 32.05 17.39
CA VAL A 508 -20.11 31.10 17.76
C VAL A 508 -20.37 29.72 17.16
N ARG A 509 -21.60 29.19 17.27
CA ARG A 509 -21.96 27.90 16.66
C ARG A 509 -21.75 27.89 15.15
N GLN A 510 -22.21 28.94 14.46
CA GLN A 510 -22.04 29.04 13.01
C GLN A 510 -20.55 29.07 12.61
N ALA A 511 -19.74 29.87 13.30
CA ALA A 511 -18.30 29.96 13.03
C ALA A 511 -17.60 28.60 13.20
N ILE A 512 -17.95 27.84 14.25
CA ILE A 512 -17.40 26.51 14.48
C ILE A 512 -17.87 25.53 13.39
N LEU A 513 -19.16 25.51 13.05
CA LEU A 513 -19.71 24.65 12.00
C LEU A 513 -19.04 24.91 10.64
N ASP A 514 -18.87 26.18 10.28
CA ASP A 514 -18.23 26.62 9.04
C ASP A 514 -16.75 26.21 8.98
N LYS A 515 -16.01 26.39 10.09
CA LYS A 515 -14.62 25.95 10.22
C LYS A 515 -14.51 24.42 10.14
N CYS A 516 -15.40 23.69 10.81
CA CYS A 516 -15.45 22.23 10.80
C CYS A 516 -15.79 21.66 9.42
N LEU A 517 -16.68 22.31 8.67
CA LEU A 517 -17.03 21.89 7.31
C LEU A 517 -15.80 21.95 6.40
N CYS A 518 -15.00 23.00 6.50
CA CYS A 518 -13.79 23.14 5.70
C CYS A 518 -12.69 22.17 6.16
N ARG A 519 -12.44 22.06 7.48
CA ARG A 519 -11.41 21.15 8.03
C ARG A 519 -11.73 19.67 7.84
N GLY A 520 -12.99 19.27 7.99
CA GLY A 520 -13.43 17.88 7.85
C GLY A 520 -13.33 17.32 6.43
N VAL A 521 -13.14 18.19 5.44
CA VAL A 521 -12.87 17.84 4.05
C VAL A 521 -11.36 17.70 3.78
N VAL A 522 -10.50 18.32 4.58
CA VAL A 522 -9.03 18.17 4.52
C VAL A 522 -8.64 16.84 5.18
N HIS A 523 -7.73 16.09 4.56
CA HIS A 523 -7.25 14.81 5.09
C HIS A 523 -5.72 14.85 5.22
N GLU A 524 -5.22 14.83 6.46
CA GLU A 524 -3.80 14.65 6.76
C GLU A 524 -3.51 13.30 7.46
N ALA A 525 -4.54 12.65 8.02
CA ALA A 525 -4.37 11.46 8.86
C ALA A 525 -4.65 10.15 8.09
N GLN A 526 -3.59 9.53 7.58
CA GLN A 526 -3.50 8.34 6.70
C GLN A 526 -4.41 7.09 6.96
N SER A 527 -5.32 7.04 7.93
CA SER A 527 -5.94 5.78 8.38
C SER A 527 -7.47 5.66 8.36
N VAL A 528 -8.24 6.71 8.07
CA VAL A 528 -9.72 6.61 8.03
C VAL A 528 -10.29 7.37 6.83
N THR A 529 -10.55 6.68 5.72
CA THR A 529 -11.31 7.19 4.56
C THR A 529 -12.82 6.85 4.67
N GLU A 530 -13.29 6.57 5.87
CA GLU A 530 -14.66 6.12 6.14
C GLU A 530 -15.27 7.09 7.14
N GLY A 531 -15.59 8.31 6.70
CA GLY A 531 -16.21 9.28 7.61
C GLY A 531 -16.41 10.69 7.08
N SER A 532 -15.63 11.15 6.10
CA SER A 532 -15.70 12.54 5.65
C SER A 532 -17.03 12.86 4.98
N SER A 533 -17.57 11.99 4.12
CA SER A 533 -18.89 12.22 3.49
C SER A 533 -20.03 12.27 4.52
N LYS A 534 -20.01 11.38 5.52
CA LYS A 534 -20.96 11.39 6.63
C LYS A 534 -20.83 12.64 7.49
N LEU A 535 -19.61 13.05 7.82
CA LEU A 535 -19.34 14.27 8.60
C LEU A 535 -19.83 15.51 7.85
N THR A 536 -19.51 15.65 6.56
CA THR A 536 -20.00 16.74 5.71
C THR A 536 -21.52 16.82 5.75
N LYS A 537 -22.20 15.69 5.59
CA LYS A 537 -23.67 15.63 5.67
C LYS A 537 -24.18 16.11 7.03
N VAL A 538 -23.63 15.58 8.13
CA VAL A 538 -24.03 15.96 9.50
C VAL A 538 -23.88 17.47 9.72
N LEU A 539 -22.76 18.06 9.33
CA LEU A 539 -22.49 19.49 9.51
C LEU A 539 -23.47 20.36 8.70
N LEU A 540 -23.75 19.98 7.44
CA LEU A 540 -24.69 20.69 6.58
C LEU A 540 -26.13 20.60 7.09
N GLU A 541 -26.57 19.43 7.57
CA GLU A 541 -27.89 19.23 8.17
C GLU A 541 -28.09 20.06 9.45
N HIS A 542 -26.99 20.40 10.14
CA HIS A 542 -26.98 21.27 11.33
C HIS A 542 -26.70 22.75 11.02
N GLY A 543 -26.69 23.14 9.74
CA GLY A 543 -26.66 24.53 9.31
C GLY A 543 -25.28 25.11 8.99
N ALA A 544 -24.25 24.27 8.80
CA ALA A 544 -22.98 24.74 8.25
C ALA A 544 -23.19 25.42 6.89
N ASN A 545 -22.56 26.57 6.67
CA ASN A 545 -22.66 27.28 5.40
C ASN A 545 -21.82 26.54 4.33
N PRO A 546 -22.44 25.99 3.27
CA PRO A 546 -21.70 25.26 2.23
C PRO A 546 -20.72 26.12 1.43
N ASN A 547 -20.83 27.46 1.55
CA ASN A 547 -19.97 28.44 0.91
C ASN A 547 -19.01 29.12 1.90
N ALA A 548 -18.92 28.63 3.14
CA ALA A 548 -17.90 29.09 4.07
C ALA A 548 -16.51 28.83 3.48
N THR A 549 -15.56 29.70 3.84
CA THR A 549 -14.16 29.57 3.40
C THR A 549 -13.23 29.48 4.58
N LEU A 550 -12.19 28.67 4.44
CA LEU A 550 -11.06 28.58 5.36
C LEU A 550 -9.81 28.87 4.55
N ASN A 551 -9.01 29.85 4.98
CA ASN A 551 -7.83 30.33 4.23
C ASN A 551 -8.14 30.71 2.76
N GLY A 552 -9.35 31.21 2.50
CA GLY A 552 -9.79 31.63 1.16
C GLY A 552 -10.34 30.51 0.27
N ALA A 553 -10.32 29.25 0.71
CA ALA A 553 -10.87 28.11 -0.03
C ALA A 553 -12.19 27.61 0.58
N SER A 554 -13.19 27.32 -0.25
CA SER A 554 -14.45 26.70 0.18
C SER A 554 -14.31 25.19 0.39
N ALA A 555 -15.22 24.60 1.16
CA ALA A 555 -15.27 23.14 1.33
C ALA A 555 -15.37 22.38 -0.03
N LEU A 556 -16.06 22.95 -1.03
CA LEU A 556 -16.12 22.37 -2.37
C LEU A 556 -14.76 22.42 -3.07
N GLN A 557 -14.08 23.56 -3.03
CA GLN A 557 -12.75 23.73 -3.63
C GLN A 557 -11.72 22.79 -2.99
N ILE A 558 -11.76 22.63 -1.67
CA ILE A 558 -10.91 21.69 -0.93
C ILE A 558 -11.21 20.25 -1.35
N ALA A 559 -12.49 19.87 -1.46
CA ALA A 559 -12.88 18.51 -1.86
C ALA A 559 -12.38 18.16 -3.28
N VAL A 560 -12.64 19.03 -4.25
CA VAL A 560 -12.29 18.78 -5.66
C VAL A 560 -10.78 18.84 -5.91
N GLY A 561 -10.03 19.61 -5.12
CA GLY A 561 -8.56 19.61 -5.14
C GLY A 561 -7.93 18.25 -4.83
N ARG A 562 -8.67 17.34 -4.18
CA ARG A 562 -8.25 15.97 -3.87
C ARG A 562 -8.53 14.96 -5.00
N LEU A 563 -9.24 15.36 -6.06
CA LEU A 563 -9.56 14.47 -7.19
C LEU A 563 -8.38 13.92 -7.99
N PRO A 564 -7.19 14.56 -8.04
CA PRO A 564 -5.96 13.97 -8.60
C PRO A 564 -5.44 12.77 -7.76
N THR A 565 -6.27 11.74 -7.58
CA THR A 565 -5.98 10.50 -6.84
C THR A 565 -6.24 9.29 -7.74
N ASP A 566 -5.33 8.32 -7.70
CA ASP A 566 -5.49 7.02 -8.37
C ASP A 566 -6.41 6.08 -7.57
N ASN A 567 -6.75 6.45 -6.33
CA ASN A 567 -7.58 5.65 -5.46
C ASN A 567 -9.07 5.79 -5.83
N LYS A 568 -9.62 4.76 -6.49
CA LYS A 568 -11.04 4.69 -6.87
C LYS A 568 -12.00 4.91 -5.68
N ARG A 569 -11.62 4.45 -4.48
CA ARG A 569 -12.45 4.60 -3.28
C ARG A 569 -12.50 6.06 -2.83
N GLU A 570 -11.33 6.69 -2.75
CA GLU A 570 -11.23 8.11 -2.38
C GLU A 570 -11.98 8.99 -3.40
N LYS A 571 -11.81 8.71 -4.69
CA LYS A 571 -12.56 9.40 -5.74
C LYS A 571 -14.08 9.28 -5.56
N SER A 572 -14.59 8.10 -5.17
CA SER A 572 -16.02 7.90 -4.88
C SER A 572 -16.48 8.74 -3.69
N GLU A 573 -15.70 8.76 -2.60
CA GLU A 573 -16.01 9.54 -1.39
C GLU A 573 -16.01 11.05 -1.69
N ILE A 574 -15.04 11.56 -2.45
CA ILE A 574 -15.01 12.96 -2.87
C ILE A 574 -16.26 13.31 -3.68
N MET A 575 -16.68 12.45 -4.60
CA MET A 575 -17.90 12.71 -5.39
C MET A 575 -19.17 12.69 -4.54
N GLU A 576 -19.23 11.89 -3.47
CA GLU A 576 -20.32 11.95 -2.48
C GLU A 576 -20.32 13.29 -1.73
N ILE A 577 -19.16 13.75 -1.26
CA ILE A 577 -18.98 15.06 -0.60
C ILE A 577 -19.44 16.19 -1.53
N VAL A 578 -18.99 16.18 -2.79
CA VAL A 578 -19.39 17.16 -3.81
C VAL A 578 -20.91 17.16 -4.01
N ALA A 579 -21.53 15.98 -4.12
CA ALA A 579 -22.98 15.87 -4.28
C ALA A 579 -23.74 16.44 -3.07
N GLU A 580 -23.24 16.20 -1.85
CA GLU A 580 -23.82 16.69 -0.61
C GLU A 580 -23.74 18.22 -0.50
N LEU A 581 -22.56 18.78 -0.79
CA LEU A 581 -22.32 20.22 -0.82
C LEU A 581 -23.22 20.92 -1.85
N ARG A 582 -23.32 20.38 -3.08
CA ARG A 582 -24.21 20.93 -4.13
C ARG A 582 -25.67 20.89 -3.71
N ARG A 583 -26.12 19.79 -3.08
CA ARG A 583 -27.51 19.67 -2.59
C ARG A 583 -27.87 20.74 -1.57
N HIS A 584 -26.90 21.16 -0.77
CA HIS A 584 -27.08 22.20 0.24
C HIS A 584 -26.82 23.62 -0.28
N GLY A 585 -26.47 23.80 -1.57
CA GLY A 585 -26.31 25.11 -2.18
C GLY A 585 -24.87 25.64 -2.22
N ALA A 586 -23.88 24.74 -2.23
CA ALA A 586 -22.50 25.12 -2.54
C ALA A 586 -22.41 25.71 -3.96
N THR A 587 -21.73 26.84 -4.06
CA THR A 587 -21.47 27.55 -5.32
C THR A 587 -20.38 26.81 -6.07
N VAL A 588 -20.69 26.36 -7.28
CA VAL A 588 -19.71 25.72 -8.15
C VAL A 588 -19.02 26.82 -8.96
N ASP A 589 -17.73 27.04 -8.68
CA ASP A 589 -16.88 27.87 -9.54
C ASP A 589 -16.36 27.09 -10.75
N LEU A 590 -15.71 27.78 -11.68
CA LEU A 590 -15.22 27.15 -12.91
C LEU A 590 -14.20 26.05 -12.61
N PHE A 591 -13.29 26.26 -11.65
CA PHE A 591 -12.28 25.28 -11.26
C PHE A 591 -12.94 23.97 -10.80
N SER A 592 -13.92 24.08 -9.90
CA SER A 592 -14.66 22.96 -9.35
C SER A 592 -15.45 22.22 -10.43
N ALA A 593 -16.09 22.96 -11.34
CA ALA A 593 -16.82 22.38 -12.48
C ALA A 593 -15.89 21.60 -13.43
N VAL A 594 -14.70 22.13 -13.72
CA VAL A 594 -13.66 21.47 -14.53
C VAL A 594 -13.05 20.26 -13.83
N ALA A 595 -12.85 20.34 -12.52
CA ALA A 595 -12.31 19.24 -11.73
C ALA A 595 -13.25 18.03 -11.75
N ILE A 596 -14.56 18.24 -11.53
CA ILE A 596 -15.59 17.18 -11.54
C ILE A 596 -16.04 16.77 -12.96
N GLY A 597 -15.73 17.56 -14.00
CA GLY A 597 -16.10 17.29 -15.38
C GLY A 597 -17.56 17.62 -15.73
N ASP A 598 -18.17 18.60 -15.06
CA ASP A 598 -19.55 19.02 -15.28
C ASP A 598 -19.63 19.99 -16.47
N LYS A 599 -19.74 19.43 -17.69
CA LYS A 599 -19.74 20.19 -18.95
C LYS A 599 -20.87 21.22 -19.04
N GLU A 600 -22.04 20.90 -18.51
CA GLU A 600 -23.19 21.81 -18.53
C GLU A 600 -22.91 23.03 -17.64
N GLU A 601 -22.35 22.80 -16.46
CA GLU A 601 -22.01 23.87 -15.52
C GLU A 601 -20.86 24.73 -16.02
N ILE A 602 -19.83 24.13 -16.63
CA ILE A 602 -18.74 24.84 -17.30
C ILE A 602 -19.32 25.80 -18.35
N HIS A 603 -20.18 25.29 -19.25
CA HIS A 603 -20.81 26.11 -20.28
C HIS A 603 -21.63 27.26 -19.69
N ARG A 604 -22.43 26.97 -18.64
CA ARG A 604 -23.26 27.96 -17.96
C ARG A 604 -22.43 29.06 -17.31
N ILE A 605 -21.33 28.72 -16.65
CA ILE A 605 -20.43 29.68 -16.00
C ILE A 605 -19.78 30.58 -17.05
N LEU A 606 -19.15 30.00 -18.08
CA LEU A 606 -18.46 30.76 -19.12
C LEU A 606 -19.41 31.63 -19.95
N GLN A 607 -20.66 31.20 -20.14
CA GLN A 607 -21.68 32.03 -20.81
C GLN A 607 -22.06 33.25 -19.97
N LYS A 608 -22.17 33.10 -18.64
CA LYS A 608 -22.56 34.17 -17.73
C LYS A 608 -21.41 35.13 -17.45
N ASP A 609 -20.21 34.60 -17.28
CA ASP A 609 -18.98 35.35 -17.00
C ASP A 609 -17.82 34.74 -17.80
N PRO A 610 -17.55 35.24 -19.01
CA PRO A 610 -16.41 34.79 -19.80
C PRO A 610 -15.07 34.98 -19.09
N GLN A 611 -14.92 36.02 -18.24
CA GLN A 611 -13.68 36.28 -17.51
C GLN A 611 -13.36 35.21 -16.47
N ALA A 612 -14.35 34.39 -16.08
CA ALA A 612 -14.13 33.25 -15.21
C ALA A 612 -13.12 32.24 -15.79
N ALA A 613 -12.91 32.23 -17.11
CA ALA A 613 -11.90 31.40 -17.78
C ALA A 613 -10.47 31.57 -17.22
N ASN A 614 -10.19 32.71 -16.57
CA ASN A 614 -8.91 33.06 -15.96
C ASN A 614 -8.88 32.88 -14.44
N SER A 615 -9.93 32.32 -13.85
CA SER A 615 -9.99 32.05 -12.41
C SER A 615 -8.96 30.99 -12.01
N LEU A 616 -8.25 31.26 -10.92
CA LEU A 616 -7.22 30.35 -10.40
C LEU A 616 -7.86 29.34 -9.43
N GLY A 617 -7.43 28.09 -9.51
CA GLY A 617 -7.72 27.08 -8.50
C GLY A 617 -6.98 27.34 -7.18
N PRO A 618 -7.24 26.53 -6.14
CA PRO A 618 -6.51 26.56 -4.86
C PRO A 618 -5.00 26.31 -5.00
N ASP A 619 -4.60 25.60 -6.05
CA ASP A 619 -3.22 25.36 -6.48
C ASP A 619 -2.59 26.56 -7.21
N GLY A 620 -3.38 27.62 -7.45
CA GLY A 620 -2.94 28.82 -8.16
C GLY A 620 -2.94 28.67 -9.69
N TYR A 621 -3.47 27.58 -10.27
CA TYR A 621 -3.48 27.38 -11.71
C TYR A 621 -4.83 27.71 -12.36
N PRO A 622 -4.84 28.31 -13.58
CA PRO A 622 -6.06 28.45 -14.37
C PRO A 622 -6.63 27.09 -14.81
N ALA A 623 -7.94 27.04 -15.04
CA ALA A 623 -8.64 25.88 -15.57
C ALA A 623 -8.04 25.33 -16.89
N LEU A 624 -7.39 26.19 -17.68
CA LEU A 624 -6.74 25.81 -18.94
C LEU A 624 -5.65 24.75 -18.73
N PHE A 625 -4.84 24.85 -17.67
CA PHE A 625 -3.79 23.87 -17.39
C PHE A 625 -4.37 22.50 -17.08
N THR A 626 -5.46 22.46 -16.31
CA THR A 626 -6.16 21.21 -16.01
C THR A 626 -6.72 20.59 -17.29
N ALA A 627 -7.35 21.38 -18.17
CA ALA A 627 -7.88 20.90 -19.44
C ALA A 627 -6.78 20.32 -20.35
N VAL A 628 -5.62 20.99 -20.44
CA VAL A 628 -4.45 20.49 -21.17
C VAL A 628 -3.95 19.19 -20.57
N SER A 629 -3.74 19.10 -19.25
CA SER A 629 -3.23 17.89 -18.60
C SER A 629 -4.14 16.67 -18.78
N LYS A 630 -5.46 16.88 -18.86
CA LYS A 630 -6.46 15.82 -19.08
C LYS A 630 -6.60 15.45 -20.57
N ASN A 631 -5.88 16.13 -21.47
CA ASN A 631 -6.03 16.04 -22.92
C ASN A 631 -7.49 16.28 -23.40
N ASP A 632 -8.20 17.22 -22.75
CA ASP A 632 -9.60 17.56 -23.08
C ASP A 632 -9.66 18.71 -24.10
N ARG A 633 -9.62 18.33 -25.38
CA ARG A 633 -9.61 19.24 -26.53
C ARG A 633 -10.84 20.14 -26.61
N GLU A 634 -12.01 19.60 -26.25
CA GLU A 634 -13.26 20.35 -26.28
C GLU A 634 -13.28 21.43 -25.19
N LEU A 635 -12.85 21.09 -23.97
CA LEU A 635 -12.76 22.05 -22.87
C LEU A 635 -11.72 23.14 -23.15
N VAL A 636 -10.57 22.79 -23.74
CA VAL A 636 -9.57 23.78 -24.19
C VAL A 636 -10.22 24.77 -25.16
N ALA A 637 -10.95 24.30 -26.17
CA ALA A 637 -11.63 25.19 -27.12
C ALA A 637 -12.67 26.10 -26.46
N GLU A 638 -13.43 25.58 -25.49
CA GLU A 638 -14.42 26.37 -24.75
C GLU A 638 -13.78 27.46 -23.88
N LEU A 639 -12.71 27.13 -23.15
CA LEU A 639 -11.97 28.07 -22.31
C LEU A 639 -11.33 29.19 -23.16
N LEU A 640 -10.70 28.84 -24.28
CA LEU A 640 -10.12 29.81 -25.21
C LEU A 640 -11.18 30.74 -25.80
N LYS A 641 -12.34 30.21 -26.19
CA LYS A 641 -13.48 31.02 -26.64
C LYS A 641 -14.01 31.94 -25.54
N GLY A 642 -13.92 31.52 -24.27
CA GLY A 642 -14.24 32.32 -23.09
C GLY A 642 -13.23 33.44 -22.80
N GLY A 643 -12.09 33.49 -23.49
CA GLY A 643 -11.03 34.47 -23.23
C GLY A 643 -10.04 34.04 -22.16
N ALA A 644 -9.82 32.73 -22.01
CA ALA A 644 -8.69 32.22 -21.23
C ALA A 644 -7.38 32.81 -21.75
N ASP A 645 -6.58 33.36 -20.84
CA ASP A 645 -5.26 33.89 -21.11
C ASP A 645 -4.28 32.73 -21.28
N ILE A 646 -3.79 32.63 -22.51
CA ILE A 646 -2.97 31.53 -23.02
C ILE A 646 -1.55 31.60 -22.47
N GLU A 647 -1.11 32.79 -22.07
CA GLU A 647 0.26 33.06 -21.61
C GLU A 647 0.40 33.09 -20.10
N ILE A 648 -0.63 32.69 -19.34
CA ILE A 648 -0.49 32.53 -17.88
C ILE A 648 0.61 31.52 -17.59
N ARG A 649 1.48 31.89 -16.66
CA ARG A 649 2.64 31.13 -16.23
C ARG A 649 2.37 30.47 -14.88
N ASN A 650 2.64 29.18 -14.78
CA ASN A 650 2.43 28.39 -13.57
C ASN A 650 3.44 28.80 -12.46
N ARG A 651 3.11 28.55 -11.19
CA ARG A 651 4.05 28.62 -10.04
C ARG A 651 4.02 27.26 -9.34
N SER A 652 5.00 26.42 -9.62
CA SER A 652 5.12 25.08 -9.09
C SER A 652 6.15 25.03 -7.96
N GLU A 653 5.67 24.99 -6.71
CA GLU A 653 6.53 24.81 -5.54
C GLU A 653 7.28 23.46 -5.52
N SER A 654 6.90 22.49 -6.38
CA SER A 654 7.39 21.10 -6.32
C SER A 654 8.35 20.67 -7.44
N SER A 655 8.42 21.40 -8.57
CA SER A 655 9.24 20.96 -9.73
C SER A 655 10.45 21.84 -10.03
N GLY A 656 10.55 23.02 -9.41
CA GLY A 656 11.66 23.97 -9.58
C GLY A 656 11.80 24.57 -10.98
N ASP A 657 10.97 24.16 -11.95
CA ASP A 657 10.79 24.78 -13.27
C ASP A 657 9.52 25.66 -13.21
N ASP A 658 9.59 26.79 -12.52
CA ASP A 658 8.49 27.75 -12.47
C ASP A 658 8.25 28.44 -13.82
N GLY A 659 7.01 28.83 -14.05
CA GLY A 659 6.62 29.74 -15.12
C GLY A 659 6.37 29.08 -16.47
N GLU A 660 5.91 27.83 -16.49
CA GLU A 660 5.43 27.13 -17.68
C GLU A 660 4.08 27.67 -18.16
N THR A 661 3.87 27.70 -19.48
CA THR A 661 2.57 28.02 -20.10
C THR A 661 1.81 26.76 -20.49
N ALA A 662 0.52 26.88 -20.83
CA ALA A 662 -0.29 25.76 -21.33
C ALA A 662 0.37 25.03 -22.52
N LEU A 663 1.09 25.76 -23.39
CA LEU A 663 1.81 25.18 -24.52
C LEU A 663 3.03 24.35 -24.09
N HIS A 664 3.71 24.72 -23.00
CA HIS A 664 4.79 23.91 -22.42
C HIS A 664 4.23 22.56 -21.95
N CYS A 665 3.12 22.56 -21.22
CA CYS A 665 2.48 21.33 -20.75
C CYS A 665 2.02 20.46 -21.92
N ALA A 666 1.35 21.04 -22.93
CA ALA A 666 0.92 20.29 -24.12
C ALA A 666 2.12 19.68 -24.88
N ALA A 667 3.24 20.39 -24.95
CA ALA A 667 4.48 19.91 -25.55
C ALA A 667 5.16 18.80 -24.74
N PHE A 668 5.16 18.91 -23.41
CA PHE A 668 5.68 17.90 -22.50
C PHE A 668 4.88 16.59 -22.58
N TRP A 669 3.55 16.66 -22.57
CA TRP A 669 2.68 15.48 -22.62
C TRP A 669 2.39 14.95 -24.04
N GLY A 670 2.84 15.66 -25.08
CA GLY A 670 2.70 15.22 -26.48
C GLY A 670 1.30 15.41 -27.05
N HIS A 671 0.50 16.31 -26.49
CA HIS A 671 -0.89 16.55 -26.89
C HIS A 671 -0.96 17.40 -28.16
N LEU A 672 -0.73 16.77 -29.32
CA LEU A 672 -0.61 17.43 -30.62
C LEU A 672 -1.80 18.34 -30.98
N GLU A 673 -3.03 17.84 -30.85
CA GLU A 673 -4.22 18.61 -31.26
C GLU A 673 -4.47 19.80 -30.33
N ILE A 674 -4.17 19.67 -29.03
CA ILE A 674 -4.22 20.78 -28.08
C ILE A 674 -3.12 21.81 -28.38
N ALA A 675 -1.90 21.36 -28.68
CA ALA A 675 -0.82 22.25 -29.08
C ALA A 675 -1.18 23.05 -30.34
N LYS A 676 -1.84 22.45 -31.32
CA LYS A 676 -2.38 23.16 -32.50
C LYS A 676 -3.40 24.23 -32.09
N GLN A 677 -4.38 23.88 -31.26
CA GLN A 677 -5.39 24.84 -30.79
C GLN A 677 -4.79 26.03 -30.05
N LEU A 678 -3.80 25.79 -29.18
CA LEU A 678 -3.12 26.85 -28.45
C LEU A 678 -2.34 27.78 -29.39
N ILE A 679 -1.61 27.23 -30.38
CA ILE A 679 -0.87 28.02 -31.38
C ILE A 679 -1.84 28.82 -32.27
N GLU A 680 -2.92 28.21 -32.74
CA GLU A 680 -3.96 28.88 -33.54
C GLU A 680 -4.65 30.01 -32.76
N ALA A 681 -4.78 29.87 -31.43
CA ALA A 681 -5.31 30.88 -30.55
C ALA A 681 -4.28 31.98 -30.16
N GLY A 682 -3.02 31.85 -30.62
CA GLY A 682 -1.99 32.88 -30.49
C GLY A 682 -0.92 32.63 -29.44
N ALA A 683 -0.77 31.40 -28.93
CA ALA A 683 0.32 31.06 -28.01
C ALA A 683 1.71 31.38 -28.58
N ASP A 684 2.59 32.00 -27.80
CA ASP A 684 3.98 32.21 -28.18
C ASP A 684 4.76 30.89 -28.11
N VAL A 685 5.08 30.35 -29.30
CA VAL A 685 5.88 29.12 -29.48
C VAL A 685 7.29 29.22 -28.88
N ASN A 686 7.74 30.43 -28.53
CA ASN A 686 9.04 30.72 -27.93
C ASN A 686 8.96 31.26 -26.49
N SER A 687 7.77 31.23 -25.86
CA SER A 687 7.60 31.59 -24.45
C SER A 687 8.62 30.86 -23.57
N LYS A 688 9.11 31.52 -22.53
CA LYS A 688 10.19 31.00 -21.68
C LYS A 688 9.72 30.77 -20.25
N THR A 689 10.10 29.63 -19.67
CA THR A 689 10.02 29.37 -18.22
C THR A 689 11.02 30.24 -17.45
N ASP A 690 10.99 30.21 -16.12
CA ASP A 690 11.95 30.94 -15.28
C ASP A 690 13.37 30.36 -15.42
N ARG A 691 13.49 29.09 -15.81
CA ARG A 691 14.76 28.48 -16.24
C ARG A 691 15.10 28.75 -17.71
N GLY A 692 14.30 29.54 -18.42
CA GLY A 692 14.55 29.90 -19.81
C GLY A 692 14.24 28.79 -20.81
N CYS A 693 13.60 27.69 -20.38
CA CYS A 693 13.16 26.61 -21.26
C CYS A 693 11.99 27.07 -22.13
N THR A 694 11.88 26.56 -23.36
CA THR A 694 10.78 26.84 -24.30
C THR A 694 9.87 25.63 -24.48
N PRO A 695 8.69 25.73 -25.13
CA PRO A 695 7.89 24.55 -25.44
C PRO A 695 8.65 23.49 -26.25
N LEU A 696 9.57 23.91 -27.13
CA LEU A 696 10.41 22.97 -27.89
C LEU A 696 11.39 22.19 -26.98
N HIS A 697 11.89 22.82 -25.91
CA HIS A 697 12.67 22.13 -24.87
C HIS A 697 11.81 21.04 -24.22
N ALA A 698 10.57 21.34 -23.83
CA ALA A 698 9.65 20.36 -23.23
C ALA A 698 9.32 19.20 -24.17
N ALA A 699 9.02 19.48 -25.45
CA ALA A 699 8.78 18.44 -26.46
C ALA A 699 10.01 17.55 -26.70
N ALA A 700 11.22 18.15 -26.73
CA ALA A 700 12.45 17.41 -26.95
C ALA A 700 12.84 16.52 -25.75
N ARG A 701 12.62 17.01 -24.53
CA ARG A 701 12.82 16.27 -23.26
C ARG A 701 12.02 14.97 -23.25
N MET A 702 10.79 14.99 -23.73
CA MET A 702 9.88 13.83 -23.74
C MET A 702 9.84 13.09 -25.09
N ALA A 703 10.73 13.44 -26.04
CA ALA A 703 10.78 12.87 -27.38
C ALA A 703 9.46 12.96 -28.20
N ASN A 704 8.64 13.99 -27.96
CA ASN A 704 7.36 14.20 -28.66
C ASN A 704 7.54 14.77 -30.07
N VAL A 705 7.98 13.93 -31.01
CA VAL A 705 8.36 14.29 -32.40
C VAL A 705 7.29 15.13 -33.11
N ASN A 706 6.02 14.75 -33.00
CA ASN A 706 4.94 15.43 -33.71
C ASN A 706 4.71 16.87 -33.20
N VAL A 707 4.79 17.08 -31.87
CA VAL A 707 4.66 18.41 -31.29
C VAL A 707 5.91 19.25 -31.58
N ALA A 708 7.11 18.64 -31.51
CA ALA A 708 8.35 19.32 -31.90
C ALA A 708 8.31 19.80 -33.36
N ARG A 709 7.80 18.98 -34.27
CA ARG A 709 7.60 19.35 -35.69
C ARG A 709 6.64 20.53 -35.82
N LEU A 710 5.47 20.45 -35.17
CA LEU A 710 4.48 21.51 -35.17
C LEU A 710 5.07 22.85 -34.68
N LEU A 711 5.81 22.82 -33.57
CA LEU A 711 6.46 24.00 -33.00
C LEU A 711 7.47 24.61 -33.98
N LEU A 712 8.31 23.78 -34.63
CA LEU A 712 9.28 24.23 -35.62
C LEU A 712 8.61 24.82 -36.88
N GLU A 713 7.51 24.24 -37.35
CA GLU A 713 6.70 24.78 -38.46
C GLU A 713 6.16 26.19 -38.16
N HIS A 714 5.90 26.48 -36.88
CA HIS A 714 5.39 27.78 -36.43
C HIS A 714 6.49 28.72 -35.90
N GLY A 715 7.76 28.42 -36.18
CA GLY A 715 8.87 29.34 -35.90
C GLY A 715 9.52 29.21 -34.52
N ALA A 716 9.40 28.04 -33.87
CA ALA A 716 10.16 27.77 -32.65
C ALA A 716 11.68 27.81 -32.93
N LYS A 717 12.42 28.46 -32.02
CA LYS A 717 13.87 28.60 -32.09
C LYS A 717 14.54 27.26 -31.76
N ILE A 718 15.01 26.57 -32.79
CA ILE A 718 15.63 25.23 -32.70
C ILE A 718 16.86 25.17 -31.78
N ASP A 719 17.62 26.26 -31.73
CA ASP A 719 18.86 26.39 -30.92
C ASP A 719 18.67 27.37 -29.75
N ALA A 720 17.44 27.52 -29.24
CA ALA A 720 17.21 28.26 -28.00
C ALA A 720 18.01 27.63 -26.85
N VAL A 721 18.50 28.46 -25.92
CA VAL A 721 19.31 28.01 -24.79
C VAL A 721 18.62 28.44 -23.49
N CYS A 722 18.45 27.51 -22.56
CA CYS A 722 17.97 27.77 -21.20
C CYS A 722 19.09 28.34 -20.30
N HIS A 723 18.77 28.71 -19.05
CA HIS A 723 19.77 29.21 -18.10
C HIS A 723 20.87 28.18 -17.75
N GLY A 724 20.59 26.88 -17.90
CA GLY A 724 21.58 25.79 -17.74
C GLY A 724 22.55 25.63 -18.91
N GLY A 725 22.33 26.35 -20.02
CA GLY A 725 23.14 26.20 -21.23
C GLY A 725 22.69 25.05 -22.14
N GLU A 726 21.62 24.34 -21.79
CA GLU A 726 21.06 23.27 -22.61
C GLU A 726 20.26 23.82 -23.80
N THR A 727 20.33 23.10 -24.92
CA THR A 727 19.45 23.28 -26.10
C THR A 727 18.35 22.22 -26.06
N PRO A 728 17.25 22.36 -26.84
CA PRO A 728 16.23 21.30 -26.89
C PRO A 728 16.84 19.95 -27.30
N LEU A 729 17.78 19.95 -28.25
CA LEU A 729 18.45 18.73 -28.71
C LEU A 729 19.30 18.06 -27.62
N SER A 730 19.99 18.84 -26.77
CA SER A 730 20.83 18.25 -25.72
C SER A 730 20.00 17.58 -24.63
N MET A 731 18.83 18.14 -24.27
CA MET A 731 17.92 17.50 -23.29
C MET A 731 17.37 16.14 -23.75
N CYS A 732 17.24 15.92 -25.06
CA CYS A 732 16.79 14.64 -25.60
C CYS A 732 17.79 13.50 -25.30
N ARG A 733 19.09 13.82 -25.19
CA ARG A 733 20.18 12.85 -25.01
C ARG A 733 20.35 12.37 -23.57
N GLU A 734 19.83 13.12 -22.60
CA GLU A 734 20.02 12.83 -21.18
C GLU A 734 19.07 11.75 -20.66
N ILE A 735 17.91 11.55 -21.30
CA ILE A 735 16.80 10.73 -20.75
C ILE A 735 16.73 9.31 -21.37
N ASN A 736 17.62 8.95 -22.31
CA ASN A 736 17.69 7.64 -22.98
C ASN A 736 16.31 7.11 -23.47
N LEU A 737 15.54 7.97 -24.16
CA LEU A 737 14.23 7.63 -24.70
C LEU A 737 14.35 6.91 -26.06
N LYS A 738 13.49 5.92 -26.29
CA LYS A 738 13.46 5.14 -27.55
C LYS A 738 13.27 5.99 -28.81
N ASP A 739 12.55 7.11 -28.70
CA ASP A 739 12.21 8.01 -29.80
C ASP A 739 13.21 9.17 -29.97
N ALA A 740 14.27 9.24 -29.15
CA ALA A 740 15.28 10.28 -29.26
C ALA A 740 15.91 10.41 -30.67
N PRO A 741 16.23 9.30 -31.40
CA PRO A 741 16.80 9.40 -32.75
C PRO A 741 15.89 10.11 -33.75
N LEU A 742 14.57 10.00 -33.60
CA LEU A 742 13.60 10.64 -34.50
C LEU A 742 13.57 12.16 -34.30
N ILE A 743 13.72 12.63 -33.06
CA ILE A 743 13.89 14.06 -32.79
C ILE A 743 15.24 14.57 -33.31
N GLU A 744 16.31 13.81 -33.16
CA GLU A 744 17.61 14.21 -33.73
C GLU A 744 17.56 14.36 -35.25
N GLU A 745 16.88 13.42 -35.92
CA GLU A 745 16.66 13.46 -37.37
C GLU A 745 15.82 14.69 -37.77
N LEU A 746 14.70 14.92 -37.08
CA LEU A 746 13.87 16.11 -37.29
C LEU A 746 14.68 17.41 -37.16
N PHE A 747 15.49 17.54 -36.12
CA PHE A 747 16.31 18.73 -35.91
C PHE A 747 17.37 18.88 -37.01
N ARG A 748 17.97 17.78 -37.46
CA ARG A 748 18.92 17.77 -38.58
C ARG A 748 18.26 18.24 -39.87
N GLU A 749 17.04 17.78 -40.18
CA GLU A 749 16.27 18.21 -41.35
C GLU A 749 16.00 19.73 -41.33
N TYR A 750 15.53 20.27 -40.19
CA TYR A 750 15.20 21.69 -40.08
C TYR A 750 16.45 22.58 -40.14
N ARG A 751 17.57 22.15 -39.54
CA ARG A 751 18.85 22.87 -39.69
C ARG A 751 19.31 22.88 -41.15
N ALA A 752 19.20 21.74 -41.86
CA ALA A 752 19.57 21.66 -43.28
C ALA A 752 18.71 22.59 -44.17
N ARG A 753 17.42 22.73 -43.86
CA ARG A 753 16.50 23.66 -44.56
C ARG A 753 16.85 25.13 -44.29
N GLY A 754 17.24 25.48 -43.06
CA GLY A 754 17.66 26.84 -42.70
C GLY A 754 18.97 27.31 -43.36
N SER A 755 19.87 26.38 -43.68
CA SER A 755 21.14 26.67 -44.38
C SER A 755 21.03 26.81 -45.91
N GLY A 756 19.85 26.56 -46.51
CA GLY A 756 19.64 26.58 -47.97
C GLY A 756 18.99 27.83 -48.55
N GLY A 757 18.66 28.84 -47.72
CA GLY A 757 17.89 30.03 -48.11
C GLY A 757 18.71 31.32 -48.24
N GLY A 758 19.98 31.22 -48.66
CA GLY A 758 20.83 32.36 -49.00
C GLY A 758 21.41 32.17 -50.40
N GLY A 759 20.60 32.48 -51.42
CA GLY A 759 20.97 32.46 -52.84
C GLY A 759 20.04 33.36 -53.62
#